data_AF-A0AAD8XRL9-F1
#
_entry.id   AF-A0AAD8XRL9-F1
#
_cell.length_a   1.000
_cell.length_b   1.000
_cell.length_c   1.000
_cell.angle_alpha   90.00
_cell.angle_beta   90.00
_cell.angle_gamma   90.00
#
_symmetry.space_group_name_H-M   'P 1'
#
loop_
_entity.id
_entity.type
_entity.pdbx_description
1 polymer ?
#
loop_
_entity_poly.entity_id
_entity_poly.type
_entity_poly.pdbx_seq_one_letter_code
_entity_poly.pdbx_strand_id
1 'polypeptide(L)'
;MKLPVLLLSAIMLEIQTQSVNGSQMLLTNLVTALEQVKGGIDTKLFLYQNPLSQWEESTVYRFNDFLESLKVMSTSAVAGKKFYIGEDVTNGHVYGLVNIATFLAQSMKETIKYDACDENSWDLVGGKYPLSNACGQLGQSYQDYQCSEEEKHMECPVDPNMSITAVTHAKWYGAPAPLYCGPKTDEQPHSGFWDHSYSCNKSWANPPETCDVYEGQKAGIFDQSRPYASTAGRTDVEGCCWWGRGVIQTSGICNFGKLNYYLGARAAEEGRDSKYPSVDFCKDPEIICSSSEYKELKWVAGMFYWMESVQPYNIGGWKYMDELQKFVEGGMQGTSFIDAVSGIVNRGCHNPPCGTGAVDGGYERSQNFKKVLETFFDAILPEISPLGTSLGLSPLFTSFNPDALPPSLSSSPSSVDVPQPVLEHVDSADADPTQDPVSSSDTQINHINDVPTHYCNEHTNLPSDSKAVDVVYQYEVVLSHSINLQDVLLDVKKEVMANLADSLGCTTESKGRSLRDTVHNNTFIGIQEGIDKVDTGKESCSMASFSGCIPIVSHLTGYFGNSASGENIQKAEDQILYIIQQGMLEGRYNSDQIRWIVFTPTDDAKSSSLESVYIIPHDNSSGSIWVPFASLLICSLVIVIAIVAVLIFKEKAKDQVVTDSLSGIVKLQSTEEHYAEESSDDSFDSDEPLSCPDDVVEMQEPQDLNISLSRRKYLQCNEDVMVPR
;
A
#
# COMPACT_ATOMS: atom_id res chain seq x y z
N MET A 1 49.53 -30.21 6.47
CA MET A 1 48.07 -30.21 6.74
C MET A 1 47.58 -29.06 7.63
N LYS A 2 48.21 -28.70 8.77
CA LYS A 2 47.68 -27.59 9.61
C LYS A 2 47.64 -26.19 8.95
N LEU A 3 48.65 -25.86 8.14
CA LEU A 3 48.80 -24.53 7.52
C LEU A 3 47.61 -24.10 6.59
N PRO A 4 47.14 -24.92 5.62
CA PRO A 4 46.00 -24.52 4.77
C PRO A 4 44.68 -24.40 5.53
N VAL A 5 44.49 -25.12 6.64
CA VAL A 5 43.28 -24.99 7.48
C VAL A 5 43.26 -23.61 8.15
N LEU A 6 44.38 -23.18 8.74
CA LEU A 6 44.50 -21.85 9.34
C LEU A 6 44.32 -20.73 8.30
N LEU A 7 44.83 -20.90 7.08
CA LEU A 7 44.65 -19.92 6.01
C LEU A 7 43.18 -19.82 5.56
N LEU A 8 42.48 -20.96 5.42
CA LEU A 8 41.03 -20.98 5.17
C LEU A 8 40.23 -20.34 6.31
N SER A 9 40.60 -20.58 7.57
CA SER A 9 39.96 -19.94 8.73
C SER A 9 40.16 -18.41 8.73
N ALA A 10 41.36 -17.93 8.40
CA ALA A 10 41.63 -16.49 8.32
C ALA A 10 40.83 -15.83 7.18
N ILE A 11 40.84 -16.42 5.98
CA ILE A 11 40.10 -15.90 4.82
C ILE A 11 38.59 -15.87 5.10
N MET A 12 38.03 -16.91 5.74
CA MET A 12 36.61 -16.91 6.14
C MET A 12 36.30 -15.80 7.16
N LEU A 13 37.20 -15.55 8.12
CA LEU A 13 37.04 -14.48 9.10
C LEU A 13 37.11 -13.08 8.46
N GLU A 14 38.03 -12.88 7.52
CA GLU A 14 38.15 -11.63 6.74
C GLU A 14 36.91 -11.38 5.88
N ILE A 15 36.39 -12.42 5.18
CA ILE A 15 35.14 -12.34 4.42
C ILE A 15 33.95 -12.02 5.33
N GLN A 16 33.87 -12.63 6.51
CA GLN A 16 32.81 -12.32 7.49
C GLN A 16 32.90 -10.87 7.98
N THR A 17 34.08 -10.36 8.33
CA THR A 17 34.23 -8.96 8.77
C THR A 17 33.95 -7.95 7.65
N GLN A 18 34.30 -8.23 6.40
CA GLN A 18 33.93 -7.39 5.25
C GLN A 18 32.41 -7.37 5.03
N SER A 19 31.77 -8.54 5.08
CA SER A 19 30.30 -8.66 4.93
C SER A 19 29.53 -7.93 6.04
N VAL A 20 29.98 -8.05 7.30
CA VAL A 20 29.40 -7.33 8.45
C VAL A 20 29.56 -5.81 8.29
N ASN A 21 30.75 -5.34 7.94
CA ASN A 21 31.01 -3.91 7.73
C ASN A 21 30.14 -3.30 6.62
N GLY A 22 29.99 -4.00 5.48
CA GLY A 22 29.11 -3.55 4.39
C GLY A 22 27.64 -3.49 4.80
N SER A 23 27.12 -4.56 5.42
CA SER A 23 25.73 -4.61 5.90
C SER A 23 25.42 -3.53 6.94
N GLN A 24 26.37 -3.21 7.82
CA GLN A 24 26.19 -2.18 8.84
C GLN A 24 26.32 -0.75 8.27
N MET A 25 27.15 -0.55 7.25
CA MET A 25 27.24 0.73 6.53
C MET A 25 25.95 1.01 5.73
N LEU A 26 25.41 0.00 5.04
CA LEU A 26 24.12 0.09 4.35
C LEU A 26 22.98 0.50 5.30
N LEU A 27 22.85 -0.18 6.44
CA LEU A 27 21.85 0.18 7.46
C LEU A 27 22.05 1.60 7.99
N THR A 28 23.30 2.02 8.23
CA THR A 28 23.61 3.38 8.70
C THR A 28 23.18 4.44 7.68
N ASN A 29 23.44 4.22 6.40
CA ASN A 29 23.02 5.12 5.32
C ASN A 29 21.50 5.20 5.20
N LEU A 30 20.80 4.06 5.26
CA LEU A 30 19.34 3.99 5.20
C LEU A 30 18.66 4.67 6.40
N VAL A 31 19.14 4.41 7.62
CA VAL A 31 18.67 5.07 8.84
C VAL A 31 18.88 6.58 8.75
N THR A 32 20.01 7.04 8.21
CA THR A 32 20.30 8.47 8.02
C THR A 32 19.33 9.13 7.04
N ALA A 33 18.98 8.47 5.94
CA ALA A 33 17.97 8.96 4.99
C ALA A 33 16.56 9.04 5.62
N LEU A 34 16.17 8.01 6.40
CA LEU A 34 14.87 7.98 7.09
C LEU A 34 14.77 9.06 8.19
N GLU A 35 15.86 9.30 8.93
CA GLU A 35 15.95 10.37 9.95
C GLU A 35 15.80 11.78 9.36
N GLN A 36 16.24 12.02 8.12
CA GLN A 36 16.04 13.30 7.42
C GLN A 36 14.56 13.56 7.11
N VAL A 37 13.78 12.51 6.82
CA VAL A 37 12.37 12.63 6.41
C VAL A 37 11.37 12.33 7.52
N LYS A 38 11.82 12.01 8.75
CA LYS A 38 10.97 11.58 9.88
C LYS A 38 9.80 12.51 10.20
N GLY A 39 10.01 13.83 10.10
CA GLY A 39 8.94 14.81 10.28
C GLY A 39 7.86 14.64 9.22
N GLY A 40 8.22 14.39 7.96
CA GLY A 40 7.29 14.04 6.90
C GLY A 40 6.62 12.68 7.12
N ILE A 41 7.31 11.71 7.72
CA ILE A 41 6.72 10.40 8.06
C ILE A 41 5.59 10.58 9.07
N ASP A 42 5.86 11.16 10.25
CA ASP A 42 4.83 11.35 11.29
C ASP A 42 3.72 12.33 10.82
N THR A 43 4.05 13.47 10.19
CA THR A 43 3.05 14.50 9.85
C THR A 43 2.37 14.36 8.48
N LYS A 44 2.75 13.39 7.65
CA LYS A 44 2.11 13.15 6.33
C LYS A 44 1.71 11.69 6.09
N LEU A 45 2.47 10.73 6.59
CA LEU A 45 2.25 9.31 6.32
C LEU A 45 1.53 8.63 7.47
N PHE A 46 1.96 8.87 8.71
CA PHE A 46 1.37 8.24 9.89
C PHE A 46 0.15 9.01 10.41
N LEU A 47 -0.79 9.26 9.50
CA LEU A 47 -2.03 9.98 9.77
C LEU A 47 -3.23 9.03 9.87
N TYR A 48 -4.15 9.34 10.78
CA TYR A 48 -5.44 8.69 10.93
C TYR A 48 -6.59 9.67 10.68
N GLN A 49 -7.76 9.14 10.30
CA GLN A 49 -8.96 9.96 10.16
C GLN A 49 -9.77 9.91 11.45
N ASN A 50 -9.95 11.07 12.09
CA ASN A 50 -10.72 11.21 13.32
C ASN A 50 -12.25 11.10 13.06
N PRO A 51 -13.09 10.93 14.11
CA PRO A 51 -14.55 10.85 13.95
C PRO A 51 -15.27 12.15 13.51
N LEU A 52 -14.52 13.18 13.11
CA LEU A 52 -14.99 14.42 12.48
C LEU A 52 -14.49 14.53 11.02
N SER A 53 -14.01 13.41 10.45
CA SER A 53 -13.39 13.27 9.12
C SER A 53 -12.08 14.05 8.92
N GLN A 54 -11.46 14.57 9.98
CA GLN A 54 -10.21 15.32 9.93
C GLN A 54 -9.00 14.37 10.02
N TRP A 55 -7.89 14.72 9.36
CA TRP A 55 -6.64 13.95 9.44
C TRP A 55 -5.74 14.48 10.57
N GLU A 56 -5.32 13.58 11.45
CA GLU A 56 -4.46 13.84 12.60
C GLU A 56 -3.30 12.84 12.64
N GLU A 57 -2.22 13.14 13.36
CA GLU A 57 -1.12 12.19 13.57
C GLU A 57 -1.56 11.01 14.44
N SER A 58 -1.27 9.78 14.02
CA SER A 58 -1.60 8.55 14.76
C SER A 58 -1.02 8.58 16.18
N THR A 59 -1.81 8.19 17.18
CA THR A 59 -1.33 8.00 18.55
C THR A 59 -0.66 6.63 18.72
N VAL A 60 -1.07 5.65 17.91
CA VAL A 60 -0.54 4.28 17.92
C VAL A 60 0.78 4.16 17.16
N TYR A 61 0.90 4.76 15.98
CA TYR A 61 2.03 4.55 15.06
C TYR A 61 2.93 5.79 14.95
N ARG A 62 4.22 5.60 15.25
CA ARG A 62 5.23 6.66 15.31
C ARG A 62 6.56 6.24 14.70
N PHE A 63 7.28 7.19 14.11
CA PHE A 63 8.56 6.98 13.43
C PHE A 63 9.60 6.26 14.30
N ASN A 64 9.72 6.61 15.58
CA ASN A 64 10.73 6.01 16.47
C ASN A 64 10.52 4.49 16.64
N ASP A 65 9.28 4.06 16.85
CA ASP A 65 8.92 2.65 17.03
C ASP A 65 9.12 1.86 15.72
N PHE A 66 8.83 2.49 14.59
CA PHE A 66 9.11 1.96 13.25
C PHE A 66 10.62 1.79 13.01
N LEU A 67 11.42 2.83 13.32
CA LEU A 67 12.86 2.81 13.10
C LEU A 67 13.56 1.76 13.97
N GLU A 68 13.09 1.52 15.19
CA GLU A 68 13.64 0.46 16.05
C GLU A 68 13.28 -0.93 15.52
N SER A 69 12.02 -1.16 15.09
CA SER A 69 11.66 -2.43 14.44
C SER A 69 12.49 -2.70 13.17
N LEU A 70 12.78 -1.66 12.36
CA LEU A 70 13.59 -1.79 11.17
C LEU A 70 15.03 -2.21 11.49
N LYS A 71 15.63 -1.66 12.56
CA LYS A 71 16.95 -2.12 13.05
C LYS A 71 16.89 -3.58 13.47
N VAL A 72 15.90 -3.98 14.28
CA VAL A 72 15.74 -5.36 14.75
C VAL A 72 15.65 -6.34 13.57
N MET A 73 14.73 -6.10 12.64
CA MET A 73 14.38 -7.04 11.58
C MET A 73 15.38 -7.06 10.40
N SER A 74 16.26 -6.05 10.30
CA SER A 74 17.36 -6.03 9.32
C SER A 74 18.70 -6.51 9.91
N THR A 75 18.95 -6.36 11.21
CA THR A 75 20.17 -6.85 11.87
C THR A 75 20.07 -8.32 12.25
N SER A 76 18.94 -8.75 12.82
CA SER A 76 18.69 -10.11 13.28
C SER A 76 18.12 -10.97 12.15
N ALA A 77 18.64 -12.18 11.95
CA ALA A 77 18.15 -13.08 10.91
C ALA A 77 17.02 -13.97 11.45
N VAL A 78 15.79 -13.73 10.99
CA VAL A 78 14.58 -14.44 11.44
C VAL A 78 14.20 -15.45 10.35
N ALA A 79 14.05 -16.73 10.71
CA ALA A 79 13.92 -17.84 9.75
C ALA A 79 15.05 -17.89 8.68
N GLY A 80 16.22 -17.31 8.97
CA GLY A 80 17.32 -17.12 8.00
C GLY A 80 17.11 -15.99 6.98
N LYS A 81 15.99 -15.26 7.07
CA LYS A 81 15.63 -14.09 6.26
C LYS A 81 15.88 -12.80 7.05
N LYS A 82 15.85 -11.66 6.37
CA LYS A 82 15.98 -10.31 6.93
C LYS A 82 15.04 -9.35 6.20
N PHE A 83 14.64 -8.26 6.84
CA PHE A 83 13.95 -7.17 6.16
C PHE A 83 14.93 -6.52 5.17
N TYR A 84 14.52 -6.40 3.91
CA TYR A 84 15.42 -5.97 2.84
C TYR A 84 15.63 -4.45 2.91
N ILE A 85 16.86 -4.08 3.24
CA ILE A 85 17.33 -2.70 3.41
C ILE A 85 18.16 -2.20 2.22
N GLY A 86 18.11 -2.90 1.08
CA GLY A 86 18.95 -2.64 -0.08
C GLY A 86 20.17 -3.55 -0.17
N GLU A 87 21.11 -3.15 -1.04
CA GLU A 87 22.36 -3.87 -1.34
C GLU A 87 23.55 -2.89 -1.46
N ASP A 88 24.78 -3.40 -1.36
CA ASP A 88 26.02 -2.62 -1.54
C ASP A 88 26.38 -2.48 -3.03
N VAL A 89 25.49 -1.81 -3.76
CA VAL A 89 25.57 -1.56 -5.22
C VAL A 89 25.08 -0.15 -5.55
N THR A 90 25.37 0.32 -6.76
CA THR A 90 24.76 1.55 -7.32
C THR A 90 23.23 1.47 -7.20
N ASN A 91 22.60 2.51 -6.65
CA ASN A 91 21.16 2.57 -6.33
C ASN A 91 20.65 1.52 -5.31
N GLY A 92 21.52 0.71 -4.69
CA GLY A 92 21.11 -0.35 -3.78
C GLY A 92 20.29 0.14 -2.58
N HIS A 93 20.63 1.31 -2.04
CA HIS A 93 19.86 1.98 -0.97
C HIS A 93 18.47 2.47 -1.44
N VAL A 94 18.29 2.73 -2.75
CA VAL A 94 16.99 3.12 -3.33
C VAL A 94 16.05 1.92 -3.37
N TYR A 95 16.53 0.73 -3.76
CA TYR A 95 15.72 -0.51 -3.67
C TYR A 95 15.26 -0.75 -2.22
N GLY A 96 16.12 -0.49 -1.22
CA GLY A 96 15.78 -0.55 0.21
C GLY A 96 14.71 0.46 0.64
N LEU A 97 14.87 1.74 0.27
CA LEU A 97 13.87 2.78 0.52
C LEU A 97 12.53 2.47 -0.15
N VAL A 98 12.52 1.90 -1.36
CA VAL A 98 11.28 1.54 -2.06
C VAL A 98 10.62 0.30 -1.44
N ASN A 99 11.35 -0.73 -1.01
CA ASN A 99 10.78 -1.84 -0.23
C ASN A 99 10.07 -1.34 1.05
N ILE A 100 10.69 -0.39 1.76
CA ILE A 100 10.07 0.29 2.89
C ILE A 100 8.84 1.09 2.45
N ALA A 101 8.92 1.85 1.36
CA ALA A 101 7.78 2.62 0.87
C ALA A 101 6.59 1.72 0.52
N THR A 102 6.83 0.55 -0.09
CA THR A 102 5.81 -0.46 -0.38
C THR A 102 5.20 -1.00 0.93
N PHE A 103 6.01 -1.37 1.92
CA PHE A 103 5.54 -1.84 3.23
C PHE A 103 4.70 -0.78 3.98
N LEU A 104 5.13 0.48 3.98
CA LEU A 104 4.41 1.59 4.62
C LEU A 104 3.09 1.91 3.88
N ALA A 105 3.06 1.81 2.55
CA ALA A 105 1.83 2.05 1.78
C ALA A 105 0.68 1.09 2.14
N GLN A 106 1.02 -0.19 2.37
CA GLN A 106 0.08 -1.21 2.84
C GLN A 106 -0.33 -0.94 4.28
N SER A 107 0.66 -0.71 5.16
CA SER A 107 0.47 -0.32 6.57
C SER A 107 -0.51 0.86 6.74
N MET A 108 -0.40 1.88 5.87
CA MET A 108 -1.28 3.04 5.85
C MET A 108 -2.74 2.69 5.59
N LYS A 109 -3.03 1.69 4.76
CA LYS A 109 -4.39 1.22 4.45
C LYS A 109 -4.95 0.25 5.49
N GLU A 110 -4.13 -0.64 6.06
CA GLU A 110 -4.66 -1.66 6.98
C GLU A 110 -4.99 -1.10 8.38
N THR A 111 -4.14 -0.23 8.93
CA THR A 111 -4.21 0.10 10.36
C THR A 111 -4.03 1.57 10.69
N ILE A 112 -3.03 2.22 10.08
CA ILE A 112 -2.61 3.57 10.50
C ILE A 112 -3.75 4.58 10.29
N LYS A 113 -4.48 4.49 9.17
CA LYS A 113 -5.65 5.33 8.88
C LYS A 113 -6.77 5.26 9.93
N TYR A 114 -6.80 4.20 10.74
CA TYR A 114 -7.81 3.95 11.79
C TYR A 114 -7.30 4.22 13.22
N ASP A 115 -6.00 4.50 13.39
CA ASP A 115 -5.33 4.60 14.71
C ASP A 115 -5.56 3.38 15.62
N ALA A 116 -5.48 2.19 15.02
CA ALA A 116 -5.72 0.91 15.69
C ALA A 116 -4.53 -0.06 15.48
N CYS A 117 -4.12 -0.75 16.54
CA CYS A 117 -3.19 -1.86 16.49
C CYS A 117 -3.92 -3.20 16.35
N ASP A 118 -5.07 -3.31 17.01
CA ASP A 118 -5.98 -4.44 17.00
C ASP A 118 -7.02 -4.32 15.89
N GLU A 119 -7.54 -5.47 15.49
CA GLU A 119 -8.63 -5.59 14.54
C GLU A 119 -9.92 -4.97 15.11
N ASN A 120 -10.44 -3.97 14.41
CA ASN A 120 -11.76 -3.41 14.71
C ASN A 120 -12.83 -4.47 14.41
N SER A 121 -13.82 -4.66 15.29
CA SER A 121 -15.06 -5.34 14.88
C SER A 121 -15.80 -4.44 13.89
N TRP A 122 -16.01 -4.92 12.66
CA TRP A 122 -16.71 -4.20 11.60
C TRP A 122 -17.68 -5.07 10.77
N ASP A 123 -17.63 -6.40 10.88
CA ASP A 123 -18.59 -7.30 10.23
C ASP A 123 -19.99 -7.22 10.87
N LEU A 124 -21.02 -7.07 10.03
CA LEU A 124 -22.40 -6.76 10.40
C LEU A 124 -23.36 -7.88 9.95
N VAL A 125 -23.70 -8.77 10.88
CA VAL A 125 -24.78 -9.75 10.69
C VAL A 125 -26.10 -9.11 11.14
N GLY A 126 -27.11 -9.09 10.27
CA GLY A 126 -28.46 -8.62 10.62
C GLY A 126 -28.54 -7.18 11.14
N GLY A 127 -27.57 -6.32 10.80
CA GLY A 127 -27.48 -4.94 11.30
C GLY A 127 -26.96 -4.82 12.75
N LYS A 128 -26.33 -5.85 13.30
CA LYS A 128 -25.63 -5.85 14.61
C LYS A 128 -24.22 -6.40 14.43
N TYR A 129 -23.31 -6.10 15.36
CA TYR A 129 -21.95 -6.64 15.33
C TYR A 129 -21.87 -7.86 16.27
N PRO A 130 -21.71 -9.10 15.77
CA PRO A 130 -21.56 -10.29 16.60
C PRO A 130 -20.30 -10.21 17.47
N LEU A 131 -20.37 -10.57 18.75
CA LEU A 131 -19.17 -10.57 19.61
C LEU A 131 -18.19 -11.69 19.23
N SER A 132 -18.72 -12.77 18.65
CA SER A 132 -17.98 -13.84 18.00
C SER A 132 -17.21 -13.43 16.74
N ASN A 133 -17.27 -12.16 16.32
CA ASN A 133 -16.34 -11.57 15.33
C ASN A 133 -14.87 -11.69 15.78
N ALA A 134 -14.59 -11.77 17.09
CA ALA A 134 -13.25 -12.04 17.61
C ALA A 134 -12.65 -13.37 17.07
N CYS A 135 -13.49 -14.35 16.77
CA CYS A 135 -13.11 -15.64 16.20
C CYS A 135 -12.82 -15.60 14.69
N GLY A 136 -13.19 -14.51 14.01
CA GLY A 136 -13.20 -14.43 12.55
C GLY A 136 -14.33 -13.55 12.00
N GLN A 137 -13.96 -12.55 11.19
CA GLN A 137 -14.89 -11.67 10.48
C GLN A 137 -15.08 -12.13 9.01
N LEU A 138 -16.19 -11.76 8.37
CA LEU A 138 -16.51 -12.09 6.96
C LEU A 138 -16.58 -13.60 6.66
N GLY A 139 -16.83 -14.43 7.68
CA GLY A 139 -16.84 -15.89 7.56
C GLY A 139 -15.48 -16.58 7.74
N GLN A 140 -14.44 -15.81 8.09
CA GLN A 140 -13.13 -16.35 8.47
C GLN A 140 -13.18 -17.09 9.83
N SER A 141 -12.09 -17.80 10.17
CA SER A 141 -11.93 -18.54 11.43
C SER A 141 -10.46 -18.53 11.86
N TYR A 142 -10.07 -17.61 12.75
CA TYR A 142 -8.66 -17.31 13.04
C TYR A 142 -7.94 -18.44 13.79
N GLN A 143 -8.65 -19.18 14.64
CA GLN A 143 -8.19 -20.44 15.23
C GLN A 143 -7.91 -21.56 14.21
N ASP A 144 -8.47 -21.50 13.00
CA ASP A 144 -8.24 -22.48 11.93
C ASP A 144 -7.12 -22.05 10.96
N TYR A 145 -6.44 -20.92 11.22
CA TYR A 145 -5.30 -20.44 10.42
C TYR A 145 -4.03 -21.22 10.76
N GLN A 146 -4.04 -22.49 10.37
CA GLN A 146 -2.94 -23.45 10.46
C GLN A 146 -1.82 -23.11 9.46
N CYS A 147 -0.61 -23.56 9.76
CA CYS A 147 0.53 -23.46 8.87
C CYS A 147 0.49 -24.57 7.79
N SER A 148 1.48 -24.61 6.88
CA SER A 148 1.71 -25.80 6.07
C SER A 148 2.16 -26.99 6.95
N GLU A 149 2.02 -28.22 6.48
CA GLU A 149 2.40 -29.42 7.27
C GLU A 149 3.89 -29.42 7.68
N GLU A 150 4.77 -28.77 6.91
CA GLU A 150 6.18 -28.58 7.25
C GLU A 150 6.36 -27.63 8.45
N GLU A 151 5.55 -26.58 8.52
CA GLU A 151 5.64 -25.49 9.50
C GLU A 151 4.70 -25.65 10.69
N LYS A 152 3.76 -26.60 10.64
CA LYS A 152 2.75 -26.95 11.66
C LYS A 152 3.31 -27.08 13.08
N HIS A 153 4.56 -27.51 13.22
CA HIS A 153 5.27 -27.60 14.50
C HIS A 153 5.53 -26.24 15.17
N MET A 154 5.35 -25.12 14.47
CA MET A 154 5.51 -23.75 14.96
C MET A 154 4.23 -23.15 15.54
N GLU A 155 3.04 -23.71 15.22
CA GLU A 155 1.72 -23.17 15.59
C GLU A 155 1.55 -22.93 17.10
N CYS A 156 0.76 -21.93 17.46
CA CYS A 156 0.23 -21.82 18.82
C CYS A 156 -0.87 -22.86 19.07
N PRO A 157 -0.92 -23.48 20.27
CA PRO A 157 -2.09 -24.25 20.67
C PRO A 157 -3.28 -23.32 20.91
N VAL A 158 -4.48 -23.73 20.47
CA VAL A 158 -5.73 -23.04 20.83
C VAL A 158 -6.07 -23.35 22.28
N ASP A 159 -5.84 -22.41 23.19
CA ASP A 159 -6.27 -22.52 24.58
C ASP A 159 -7.68 -21.93 24.77
N PRO A 160 -8.72 -22.74 25.09
CA PRO A 160 -10.06 -22.23 25.34
C PRO A 160 -10.16 -21.38 26.61
N ASN A 161 -9.17 -21.44 27.51
CA ASN A 161 -9.14 -20.68 28.77
C ASN A 161 -8.47 -19.31 28.61
N MET A 162 -7.82 -19.03 27.48
CA MET A 162 -7.19 -17.74 27.23
C MET A 162 -8.28 -16.66 27.19
N SER A 163 -8.06 -15.56 27.91
CA SER A 163 -8.98 -14.43 27.93
C SER A 163 -8.23 -13.11 27.85
N ILE A 164 -8.58 -12.32 26.85
CA ILE A 164 -7.89 -11.10 26.41
C ILE A 164 -8.96 -10.13 25.92
N THR A 165 -8.75 -8.84 26.17
CA THR A 165 -9.47 -7.72 25.55
C THR A 165 -8.47 -6.90 24.73
N ALA A 166 -8.80 -6.56 23.49
CA ALA A 166 -8.00 -5.68 22.64
C ALA A 166 -7.80 -4.30 23.29
N VAL A 167 -6.58 -3.73 23.21
CA VAL A 167 -6.30 -2.40 23.75
C VAL A 167 -6.74 -1.26 22.84
N THR A 168 -6.86 -1.50 21.53
CA THR A 168 -7.36 -0.52 20.55
C THR A 168 -8.65 -0.99 19.87
N HIS A 169 -9.43 -0.03 19.39
CA HIS A 169 -10.72 -0.26 18.73
C HIS A 169 -11.18 1.00 17.98
N ALA A 170 -12.30 0.87 17.26
CA ALA A 170 -12.88 1.92 16.44
C ALA A 170 -13.47 3.06 17.28
N LYS A 171 -13.28 4.31 16.85
CA LYS A 171 -13.66 5.52 17.60
C LYS A 171 -14.91 6.23 17.04
N TRP A 172 -15.61 5.63 16.07
CA TRP A 172 -16.81 6.21 15.44
C TRP A 172 -18.06 6.18 16.35
N TYR A 173 -19.13 6.87 15.96
CA TYR A 173 -20.36 6.92 16.76
C TYR A 173 -21.01 5.54 16.88
N GLY A 174 -21.15 5.02 18.10
CA GLY A 174 -21.68 3.68 18.36
C GLY A 174 -20.72 2.54 18.00
N ALA A 175 -19.44 2.83 17.75
CA ALA A 175 -18.43 1.83 17.42
C ALA A 175 -18.43 0.65 18.41
N PRO A 176 -18.21 -0.59 17.91
CA PRO A 176 -18.03 -1.76 18.76
C PRO A 176 -16.97 -1.52 19.83
N ALA A 177 -17.25 -2.05 21.03
CA ALA A 177 -16.25 -2.25 22.05
C ALA A 177 -15.07 -3.08 21.50
N PRO A 178 -13.88 -3.02 22.13
CA PRO A 178 -12.74 -3.82 21.72
C PRO A 178 -13.06 -5.33 21.67
N LEU A 179 -12.40 -6.04 20.75
CA LEU A 179 -12.55 -7.49 20.64
C LEU A 179 -12.17 -8.18 21.95
N TYR A 180 -12.90 -9.24 22.28
CA TYR A 180 -12.76 -9.99 23.52
C TYR A 180 -12.84 -11.49 23.26
N CYS A 181 -11.98 -12.25 23.93
CA CYS A 181 -12.03 -13.71 24.00
C CYS A 181 -12.07 -14.19 25.45
N GLY A 182 -12.59 -15.40 25.67
CA GLY A 182 -12.60 -16.04 26.99
C GLY A 182 -13.32 -17.39 26.99
N PRO A 183 -13.11 -18.20 28.05
CA PRO A 183 -13.77 -19.50 28.18
C PRO A 183 -15.29 -19.36 28.32
N LYS A 184 -16.02 -20.41 27.92
CA LYS A 184 -17.42 -20.56 28.31
C LYS A 184 -17.56 -20.78 29.80
N THR A 185 -18.66 -20.31 30.34
CA THR A 185 -19.10 -20.56 31.73
C THR A 185 -20.54 -21.07 31.72
N ASP A 186 -21.01 -21.64 32.83
CA ASP A 186 -22.42 -22.05 32.97
C ASP A 186 -23.34 -20.82 32.96
N GLU A 187 -22.86 -19.68 33.44
CA GLU A 187 -23.51 -18.37 33.40
C GLU A 187 -23.53 -17.76 31.98
N GLN A 188 -22.44 -17.95 31.22
CA GLN A 188 -22.25 -17.35 29.90
C GLN A 188 -21.73 -18.39 28.88
N PRO A 189 -22.59 -19.34 28.46
CA PRO A 189 -22.22 -20.43 27.55
C PRO A 189 -22.19 -20.02 26.07
N HIS A 190 -22.52 -18.76 25.77
CA HIS A 190 -22.60 -18.18 24.44
C HIS A 190 -22.30 -16.67 24.49
N SER A 191 -21.97 -16.10 23.34
CA SER A 191 -21.86 -14.66 23.13
C SER A 191 -23.04 -14.10 22.34
N GLY A 192 -23.41 -12.86 22.61
CA GLY A 192 -24.42 -12.12 21.85
C GLY A 192 -23.80 -11.14 20.84
N PHE A 193 -24.29 -9.90 20.83
CA PHE A 193 -23.90 -8.85 19.88
C PHE A 193 -23.72 -7.48 20.55
N TRP A 194 -23.03 -6.57 19.85
CA TRP A 194 -23.00 -5.15 20.16
C TRP A 194 -24.10 -4.40 19.40
N ASP A 195 -24.99 -3.75 20.13
CA ASP A 195 -26.04 -2.91 19.57
C ASP A 195 -25.58 -1.45 19.41
N HIS A 196 -24.86 -1.17 18.32
CA HIS A 196 -24.35 0.17 17.99
C HIS A 196 -25.41 1.29 17.99
N SER A 197 -26.69 0.94 17.83
CA SER A 197 -27.80 1.89 17.79
C SER A 197 -28.32 2.29 19.18
N TYR A 198 -27.89 1.61 20.24
CA TYR A 198 -28.37 1.85 21.60
C TYR A 198 -27.84 3.17 22.19
N SER A 199 -28.74 4.05 22.63
CA SER A 199 -28.36 5.29 23.33
C SER A 199 -28.21 5.04 24.83
N CYS A 200 -26.98 4.84 25.31
CA CYS A 200 -26.67 4.52 26.71
C CYS A 200 -26.66 5.72 27.66
N ASN A 201 -26.47 6.96 27.19
CA ASN A 201 -26.44 8.15 28.04
C ASN A 201 -27.86 8.69 28.35
N LYS A 202 -28.61 8.01 29.22
CA LYS A 202 -29.97 8.42 29.66
C LYS A 202 -29.97 9.00 31.08
N SER A 203 -29.65 10.29 31.20
CA SER A 203 -29.69 11.04 32.48
C SER A 203 -31.07 11.11 33.16
N TRP A 204 -32.14 10.79 32.42
CA TRP A 204 -33.53 10.75 32.88
C TRP A 204 -34.03 9.35 33.26
N ALA A 205 -33.23 8.31 33.04
CA ALA A 205 -33.54 6.95 33.49
C ALA A 205 -33.42 6.85 35.03
N ASN A 206 -33.93 5.76 35.61
CA ASN A 206 -33.84 5.49 37.05
C ASN A 206 -33.50 4.01 37.31
N PRO A 207 -32.25 3.67 37.66
CA PRO A 207 -31.09 4.57 37.79
C PRO A 207 -30.74 5.26 36.45
N PRO A 208 -30.10 6.45 36.47
CA PRO A 208 -29.57 7.07 35.25
C PRO A 208 -28.59 6.13 34.54
N GLU A 209 -28.72 6.03 33.22
CA GLU A 209 -27.84 5.19 32.40
C GLU A 209 -26.70 6.05 31.82
N THR A 210 -25.53 5.43 31.70
CA THR A 210 -24.33 6.03 31.11
C THR A 210 -23.67 5.05 30.14
N CYS A 211 -22.99 5.58 29.12
CA CYS A 211 -22.06 4.81 28.30
C CYS A 211 -20.73 4.65 29.06
N ASP A 212 -20.45 3.43 29.55
CA ASP A 212 -19.36 3.14 30.51
C ASP A 212 -18.42 1.99 30.08
N VAL A 213 -18.57 1.46 28.87
CA VAL A 213 -17.79 0.31 28.38
C VAL A 213 -16.35 0.70 27.99
N TYR A 214 -16.16 1.89 27.42
CA TYR A 214 -14.86 2.40 27.00
C TYR A 214 -14.81 3.94 27.01
N GLU A 215 -13.59 4.51 27.07
CA GLU A 215 -13.41 5.97 27.11
C GLU A 215 -13.91 6.64 25.82
N GLY A 216 -14.78 7.63 25.96
CA GLY A 216 -15.37 8.37 24.84
C GLY A 216 -16.54 7.67 24.15
N GLN A 217 -17.07 6.57 24.71
CA GLN A 217 -18.26 5.88 24.18
C GLN A 217 -19.47 6.83 24.04
N LYS A 218 -20.03 6.93 22.82
CA LYS A 218 -21.16 7.83 22.49
C LYS A 218 -22.51 7.12 22.44
N ALA A 219 -22.49 5.83 22.11
CA ALA A 219 -23.63 4.93 21.95
C ALA A 219 -23.11 3.48 22.01
N GLY A 220 -24.00 2.50 21.87
CA GLY A 220 -23.66 1.08 21.91
C GLY A 220 -23.97 0.41 23.26
N ILE A 221 -24.25 -0.89 23.24
CA ILE A 221 -24.31 -1.74 24.44
C ILE A 221 -24.13 -3.21 24.03
N PHE A 222 -23.68 -4.04 24.97
CA PHE A 222 -23.73 -5.50 24.80
C PHE A 222 -25.17 -6.02 25.04
N ASP A 223 -25.75 -6.72 24.06
CA ASP A 223 -26.87 -7.64 24.28
C ASP A 223 -26.35 -9.07 24.23
N GLN A 224 -26.31 -9.73 25.39
CA GLN A 224 -25.94 -11.14 25.55
C GLN A 224 -27.10 -11.97 26.14
N SER A 225 -28.34 -11.53 25.92
CA SER A 225 -29.55 -12.24 26.37
C SER A 225 -29.86 -13.52 25.58
N ARG A 226 -29.17 -13.73 24.45
CA ARG A 226 -29.35 -14.84 23.50
C ARG A 226 -28.09 -15.02 22.64
N PRO A 227 -27.82 -16.23 22.11
CA PRO A 227 -26.74 -16.45 21.16
C PRO A 227 -26.96 -15.62 19.89
N TYR A 228 -25.88 -15.00 19.41
CA TYR A 228 -25.86 -14.30 18.13
C TYR A 228 -24.69 -14.80 17.28
N ALA A 229 -24.94 -15.08 16.01
CA ALA A 229 -23.98 -15.73 15.13
C ALA A 229 -23.12 -14.71 14.38
N SER A 230 -21.81 -14.98 14.27
CA SER A 230 -20.95 -14.35 13.25
C SER A 230 -21.30 -14.87 11.85
N THR A 231 -20.73 -14.25 10.82
CA THR A 231 -20.87 -14.71 9.43
C THR A 231 -20.40 -16.17 9.23
N ALA A 232 -19.49 -16.65 10.09
CA ALA A 232 -19.05 -18.06 10.15
C ALA A 232 -20.01 -18.99 10.95
N GLY A 233 -21.12 -18.48 11.48
CA GLY A 233 -22.06 -19.21 12.33
C GLY A 233 -21.65 -19.33 13.80
N ARG A 234 -20.53 -18.72 14.23
CA ARG A 234 -20.00 -18.86 15.59
C ARG A 234 -20.81 -18.04 16.59
N THR A 235 -21.12 -18.60 17.76
CA THR A 235 -21.99 -18.00 18.80
C THR A 235 -21.31 -17.92 20.18
N ASP A 236 -19.97 -17.91 20.20
CA ASP A 236 -19.13 -17.78 21.39
C ASP A 236 -17.74 -17.23 21.00
N VAL A 237 -16.90 -16.94 22.00
CA VAL A 237 -15.54 -16.36 21.85
C VAL A 237 -14.43 -17.24 22.46
N GLU A 238 -14.70 -18.53 22.58
CA GLU A 238 -13.85 -19.52 23.25
C GLU A 238 -12.67 -19.95 22.37
N GLY A 239 -11.44 -19.71 22.85
CA GLY A 239 -10.21 -19.95 22.09
C GLY A 239 -9.97 -18.97 20.94
N CYS A 240 -10.71 -17.85 20.89
CA CYS A 240 -10.76 -16.92 19.76
C CYS A 240 -9.82 -15.71 19.86
N CYS A 241 -8.71 -15.79 20.59
CA CYS A 241 -7.85 -14.63 20.88
C CYS A 241 -6.94 -14.17 19.72
N TRP A 242 -7.22 -14.61 18.50
CA TRP A 242 -6.29 -14.64 17.36
C TRP A 242 -6.59 -13.62 16.26
N TRP A 243 -7.36 -12.57 16.58
CA TRP A 243 -7.63 -11.43 15.69
C TRP A 243 -6.36 -10.67 15.28
N GLY A 244 -6.49 -9.86 14.22
CA GLY A 244 -5.39 -9.09 13.64
C GLY A 244 -4.73 -8.14 14.62
N ARG A 245 -3.40 -8.21 14.71
CA ARG A 245 -2.59 -7.31 15.54
C ARG A 245 -1.40 -6.73 14.79
N GLY A 246 -1.00 -5.54 15.21
CA GLY A 246 0.08 -4.79 14.59
C GLY A 246 -0.26 -4.30 13.17
N VAL A 247 0.72 -3.65 12.56
CA VAL A 247 0.51 -2.70 11.47
C VAL A 247 -0.07 -3.30 10.17
N ILE A 248 0.07 -4.60 9.97
CA ILE A 248 -0.47 -5.32 8.79
C ILE A 248 -1.55 -6.35 9.16
N GLN A 249 -2.10 -6.26 10.39
CA GLN A 249 -3.12 -7.16 10.92
C GLN A 249 -2.70 -8.64 10.86
N THR A 250 -1.65 -8.95 11.62
CA THR A 250 -1.16 -10.32 11.80
C THR A 250 -2.19 -11.10 12.63
N SER A 251 -2.87 -12.07 12.01
CA SER A 251 -3.92 -12.89 12.63
C SER A 251 -3.58 -14.38 12.62
N GLY A 252 -4.20 -15.16 13.51
CA GLY A 252 -4.26 -16.62 13.44
C GLY A 252 -3.09 -17.39 14.06
N ILE A 253 -3.37 -18.62 14.50
CA ILE A 253 -2.45 -19.45 15.32
C ILE A 253 -1.09 -19.74 14.67
N CYS A 254 -1.04 -19.83 13.34
CA CYS A 254 0.23 -20.01 12.63
C CYS A 254 1.15 -18.79 12.77
N ASN A 255 0.63 -17.57 12.60
CA ASN A 255 1.47 -16.37 12.57
C ASN A 255 2.01 -16.00 13.96
N PHE A 256 1.15 -16.02 14.98
CA PHE A 256 1.61 -15.84 16.37
C PHE A 256 2.53 -17.00 16.81
N GLY A 257 2.29 -18.21 16.32
CA GLY A 257 3.14 -19.38 16.54
C GLY A 257 4.54 -19.18 16.00
N LYS A 258 4.67 -18.78 14.73
CA LYS A 258 5.94 -18.41 14.11
C LYS A 258 6.66 -17.28 14.83
N LEU A 259 5.94 -16.22 15.25
CA LEU A 259 6.53 -15.13 16.05
C LEU A 259 7.13 -15.67 17.36
N ASN A 260 6.41 -16.53 18.09
CA ASN A 260 6.92 -17.15 19.31
C ASN A 260 8.11 -18.09 19.05
N TYR A 261 8.01 -18.90 18.00
CA TYR A 261 9.02 -19.87 17.60
C TYR A 261 10.35 -19.24 17.18
N TYR A 262 10.33 -18.06 16.53
CA TYR A 262 11.54 -17.37 16.05
C TYR A 262 12.01 -16.17 16.89
N LEU A 263 11.12 -15.47 17.60
CA LEU A 263 11.42 -14.20 18.26
C LEU A 263 11.01 -14.13 19.75
N GLY A 264 10.19 -15.05 20.22
CA GLY A 264 9.58 -15.02 21.56
C GLY A 264 10.22 -15.96 22.59
N ALA A 265 9.47 -16.18 23.67
CA ALA A 265 9.84 -17.07 24.77
C ALA A 265 10.08 -18.51 24.31
N ARG A 266 9.28 -19.03 23.36
CA ARG A 266 9.47 -20.39 22.81
C ARG A 266 10.82 -20.54 22.09
N ALA A 267 11.29 -19.51 21.39
CA ALA A 267 12.61 -19.52 20.77
C ALA A 267 13.71 -19.66 21.83
N ALA A 268 13.61 -18.92 22.94
CA ALA A 268 14.56 -18.97 24.05
C ALA A 268 14.51 -20.29 24.84
N GLU A 269 13.32 -20.85 25.09
CA GLU A 269 13.13 -22.14 25.77
C GLU A 269 13.72 -23.30 24.96
N GLU A 270 13.53 -23.30 23.63
CA GLU A 270 14.12 -24.29 22.71
C GLU A 270 15.62 -24.00 22.40
N GLY A 271 16.23 -23.00 23.03
CA GLY A 271 17.67 -22.70 22.92
C GLY A 271 18.10 -22.02 21.62
N ARG A 272 17.17 -21.42 20.87
CA ARG A 272 17.49 -20.50 19.75
C ARG A 272 17.83 -19.12 20.28
N ASP A 273 18.43 -18.31 19.41
CA ASP A 273 18.48 -16.86 19.61
C ASP A 273 17.07 -16.27 19.64
N SER A 274 16.85 -15.26 20.47
CA SER A 274 15.53 -14.67 20.71
C SER A 274 15.65 -13.20 21.11
N LYS A 275 14.97 -12.33 20.37
CA LYS A 275 14.93 -10.88 20.64
C LYS A 275 14.00 -10.53 21.81
N TYR A 276 12.94 -11.30 22.03
CA TYR A 276 11.96 -11.09 23.10
C TYR A 276 11.81 -12.38 23.95
N PRO A 277 12.87 -12.82 24.66
CA PRO A 277 12.91 -14.11 25.36
C PRO A 277 11.92 -14.23 26.53
N SER A 278 11.31 -13.11 26.95
CA SER A 278 10.26 -13.02 27.96
C SER A 278 8.83 -13.05 27.38
N VAL A 279 8.66 -12.92 26.06
CA VAL A 279 7.37 -12.65 25.41
C VAL A 279 6.81 -13.91 24.77
N ASP A 280 5.76 -14.47 25.37
CA ASP A 280 5.07 -15.64 24.85
C ASP A 280 3.84 -15.25 24.01
N PHE A 281 4.07 -14.97 22.72
CA PHE A 281 3.00 -14.59 21.78
C PHE A 281 1.89 -15.64 21.62
N CYS A 282 2.05 -16.87 22.15
CA CYS A 282 0.99 -17.90 22.17
C CYS A 282 0.16 -17.92 23.46
N LYS A 283 0.53 -17.16 24.50
CA LYS A 283 -0.27 -16.95 25.72
C LYS A 283 -0.76 -15.52 25.85
N ASP A 284 0.01 -14.58 25.32
CA ASP A 284 -0.30 -13.15 25.26
C ASP A 284 0.09 -12.59 23.87
N PRO A 285 -0.76 -12.78 22.83
CA PRO A 285 -0.62 -12.06 21.57
C PRO A 285 -0.90 -10.54 21.71
N GLU A 286 -1.58 -10.12 22.77
CA GLU A 286 -1.96 -8.72 23.03
C GLU A 286 -0.75 -7.83 23.31
N ILE A 287 0.34 -8.41 23.81
CA ILE A 287 1.65 -7.76 24.00
C ILE A 287 2.14 -6.96 22.78
N ILE A 288 1.73 -7.34 21.56
CA ILE A 288 2.08 -6.65 20.32
C ILE A 288 1.52 -5.22 20.29
N CYS A 289 0.36 -5.01 20.92
CA CYS A 289 -0.36 -3.75 20.96
C CYS A 289 -0.32 -3.07 22.35
N SER A 290 -0.23 -3.85 23.43
CA SER A 290 -0.25 -3.36 24.81
C SER A 290 1.13 -3.05 25.42
N SER A 291 2.24 -3.54 24.85
CA SER A 291 3.56 -3.39 25.47
C SER A 291 4.04 -1.95 25.53
N SER A 292 4.35 -1.49 26.74
CA SER A 292 5.02 -0.21 26.99
C SER A 292 6.55 -0.31 26.95
N GLU A 293 7.10 -1.53 27.02
CA GLU A 293 8.54 -1.83 26.94
C GLU A 293 8.99 -2.03 25.49
N TYR A 294 8.27 -2.88 24.73
CA TYR A 294 8.59 -3.26 23.35
C TYR A 294 7.59 -2.65 22.36
N LYS A 295 7.57 -1.31 22.29
CA LYS A 295 6.62 -0.56 21.43
C LYS A 295 6.80 -0.85 19.94
N GLU A 296 7.97 -1.36 19.55
CA GLU A 296 8.28 -1.79 18.19
C GLU A 296 7.50 -3.05 17.75
N LEU A 297 6.90 -3.83 18.67
CA LEU A 297 6.27 -5.12 18.34
C LEU A 297 5.17 -5.02 17.27
N LYS A 298 4.33 -3.98 17.34
CA LYS A 298 3.29 -3.68 16.32
C LYS A 298 3.85 -3.55 14.90
N TRP A 299 5.09 -3.11 14.75
CA TRP A 299 5.79 -3.06 13.46
C TRP A 299 6.53 -4.37 13.14
N VAL A 300 7.18 -4.98 14.14
CA VAL A 300 7.88 -6.26 14.03
C VAL A 300 6.98 -7.37 13.49
N ALA A 301 5.73 -7.47 13.97
CA ALA A 301 4.77 -8.45 13.48
C ALA A 301 4.53 -8.31 11.96
N GLY A 302 4.32 -7.08 11.48
CA GLY A 302 4.13 -6.81 10.06
C GLY A 302 5.39 -6.98 9.21
N MET A 303 6.55 -6.57 9.73
CA MET A 303 7.85 -6.81 9.06
C MET A 303 8.18 -8.30 8.97
N PHE A 304 7.81 -9.11 9.97
CA PHE A 304 7.97 -10.55 9.95
C PHE A 304 7.11 -11.19 8.85
N TYR A 305 5.81 -10.82 8.75
CA TYR A 305 4.98 -11.23 7.62
C TYR A 305 5.58 -10.80 6.26
N TRP A 306 6.10 -9.57 6.16
CA TRP A 306 6.73 -9.08 4.94
C TRP A 306 7.94 -9.93 4.51
N MET A 307 8.79 -10.30 5.48
CA MET A 307 9.94 -11.18 5.30
C MET A 307 9.56 -12.62 4.96
N GLU A 308 8.49 -13.14 5.56
CA GLU A 308 8.06 -14.52 5.35
C GLU A 308 7.32 -14.74 4.04
N SER A 309 6.45 -13.80 3.64
CA SER A 309 5.44 -13.99 2.59
C SER A 309 5.61 -13.08 1.38
N VAL A 310 6.07 -11.83 1.56
CA VAL A 310 6.08 -10.82 0.48
C VAL A 310 7.44 -10.74 -0.23
N GLN A 311 8.53 -10.49 0.49
CA GLN A 311 9.88 -10.41 -0.08
C GLN A 311 10.33 -11.70 -0.83
N PRO A 312 10.04 -12.93 -0.35
CA PRO A 312 10.42 -14.16 -1.05
C PRO A 312 9.41 -14.57 -2.14
N TYR A 313 8.35 -13.80 -2.39
CA TYR A 313 7.31 -14.15 -3.34
C TYR A 313 7.86 -14.34 -4.75
N ASN A 314 7.61 -15.53 -5.32
CA ASN A 314 8.08 -15.96 -6.63
C ASN A 314 7.09 -16.99 -7.22
N ILE A 315 6.04 -16.51 -7.88
CA ILE A 315 4.92 -17.34 -8.39
C ILE A 315 4.53 -16.85 -9.78
N GLY A 316 4.23 -17.77 -10.71
CA GLY A 316 3.72 -17.43 -12.04
C GLY A 316 4.70 -16.71 -12.97
N GLY A 317 5.98 -16.61 -12.59
CA GLY A 317 7.00 -15.81 -13.27
C GLY A 317 7.18 -14.39 -12.72
N TRP A 318 6.34 -13.98 -11.75
CA TRP A 318 6.46 -12.71 -11.04
C TRP A 318 7.25 -12.93 -9.73
N LYS A 319 8.33 -12.18 -9.53
CA LYS A 319 9.25 -12.32 -8.38
C LYS A 319 9.52 -10.96 -7.74
N TYR A 320 9.17 -10.81 -6.45
CA TYR A 320 9.14 -9.52 -5.75
C TYR A 320 10.42 -8.69 -5.94
N MET A 321 11.58 -9.31 -5.69
CA MET A 321 12.88 -8.63 -5.80
C MET A 321 13.19 -8.14 -7.22
N ASP A 322 12.74 -8.86 -8.25
CA ASP A 322 13.05 -8.53 -9.65
C ASP A 322 12.11 -7.41 -10.15
N GLU A 323 10.86 -7.41 -9.71
CA GLU A 323 9.90 -6.33 -10.01
C GLU A 323 10.19 -5.05 -9.22
N LEU A 324 10.70 -5.16 -7.98
CA LEU A 324 11.23 -4.04 -7.20
C LEU A 324 12.39 -3.34 -7.94
N GLN A 325 13.35 -4.12 -8.43
CA GLN A 325 14.49 -3.59 -9.21
C GLN A 325 14.02 -2.95 -10.52
N LYS A 326 13.16 -3.63 -11.30
CA LYS A 326 12.56 -3.09 -12.53
C LYS A 326 11.78 -1.79 -12.30
N PHE A 327 11.01 -1.68 -11.22
CA PHE A 327 10.26 -0.46 -10.90
C PHE A 327 11.19 0.72 -10.62
N VAL A 328 12.25 0.51 -9.84
CA VAL A 328 13.25 1.54 -9.54
C VAL A 328 14.05 1.93 -10.79
N GLU A 329 14.47 0.97 -11.60
CA GLU A 329 15.22 1.21 -12.85
C GLU A 329 14.35 1.83 -13.96
N GLY A 330 13.04 1.57 -13.95
CA GLY A 330 12.04 2.29 -14.75
C GLY A 330 11.75 3.72 -14.29
N GLY A 331 12.45 4.21 -13.25
CA GLY A 331 12.28 5.56 -12.72
C GLY A 331 11.08 5.73 -11.79
N MET A 332 10.62 4.65 -11.15
CA MET A 332 9.53 4.65 -10.15
C MET A 332 8.19 5.18 -10.68
N GLN A 333 7.83 4.78 -11.92
CA GLN A 333 6.62 5.23 -12.62
C GLN A 333 5.57 4.11 -12.75
N GLY A 334 4.30 4.50 -12.77
CA GLY A 334 3.15 3.58 -12.87
C GLY A 334 2.80 2.90 -11.53
N THR A 335 1.69 2.15 -11.51
CA THR A 335 1.18 1.51 -10.30
C THR A 335 1.33 -0.01 -10.29
N SER A 336 1.61 -0.65 -11.44
CA SER A 336 1.58 -2.11 -11.59
C SER A 336 2.39 -2.91 -10.56
N PHE A 337 3.54 -2.38 -10.10
CA PHE A 337 4.32 -2.98 -9.02
C PHE A 337 3.58 -2.94 -7.66
N ILE A 338 3.02 -1.79 -7.26
CA ILE A 338 2.30 -1.65 -6.00
C ILE A 338 0.91 -2.32 -6.05
N ASP A 339 0.23 -2.31 -7.19
CA ASP A 339 -1.05 -3.00 -7.37
C ASP A 339 -0.86 -4.52 -7.18
N ALA A 340 0.19 -5.08 -7.77
CA ALA A 340 0.58 -6.47 -7.60
C ALA A 340 0.95 -6.82 -6.15
N VAL A 341 1.73 -5.96 -5.46
CA VAL A 341 2.07 -6.20 -4.05
C VAL A 341 0.85 -6.05 -3.14
N SER A 342 -0.07 -5.13 -3.45
CA SER A 342 -1.37 -5.02 -2.76
C SER A 342 -2.19 -6.30 -2.92
N GLY A 343 -2.14 -6.93 -4.09
CA GLY A 343 -2.67 -8.27 -4.33
C GLY A 343 -1.98 -9.34 -3.47
N ILE A 344 -0.65 -9.32 -3.35
CA ILE A 344 0.08 -10.31 -2.52
C ILE A 344 -0.33 -10.18 -1.05
N VAL A 345 -0.43 -8.96 -0.53
CA VAL A 345 -0.80 -8.69 0.87
C VAL A 345 -2.27 -9.04 1.16
N ASN A 346 -3.21 -8.56 0.34
CA ASN A 346 -4.64 -8.67 0.62
C ASN A 346 -5.30 -9.94 0.04
N ARG A 347 -4.66 -10.60 -0.94
CA ARG A 347 -5.24 -11.72 -1.73
C ARG A 347 -4.26 -12.88 -1.97
N GLY A 348 -3.04 -12.83 -1.44
CA GLY A 348 -2.03 -13.87 -1.60
C GLY A 348 -1.42 -13.98 -3.01
N CYS A 349 -1.70 -13.04 -3.93
CA CYS A 349 -1.22 -13.15 -5.31
C CYS A 349 -0.96 -11.82 -6.03
N HIS A 350 -0.01 -11.81 -6.97
CA HIS A 350 0.33 -10.63 -7.75
C HIS A 350 -0.72 -10.22 -8.81
N ASN A 351 -1.61 -11.13 -9.24
CA ASN A 351 -2.63 -10.89 -10.27
C ASN A 351 -4.04 -11.19 -9.72
N PRO A 352 -4.64 -10.31 -8.89
CA PRO A 352 -6.03 -10.47 -8.45
C PRO A 352 -7.02 -10.40 -9.64
N PRO A 353 -8.21 -11.03 -9.55
CA PRO A 353 -8.78 -11.70 -8.37
C PRO A 353 -8.34 -13.17 -8.21
N CYS A 354 -7.73 -13.51 -7.08
CA CYS A 354 -7.33 -14.88 -6.75
C CYS A 354 -8.34 -15.55 -5.82
N GLY A 355 -9.47 -15.96 -6.39
CA GLY A 355 -10.52 -16.74 -5.71
C GLY A 355 -11.42 -15.96 -4.75
N THR A 356 -10.95 -14.88 -4.12
CA THR A 356 -11.72 -14.11 -3.12
C THR A 356 -12.26 -12.76 -3.61
N GLY A 357 -11.91 -12.33 -4.83
CA GLY A 357 -12.33 -11.05 -5.42
C GLY A 357 -11.21 -10.00 -5.54
N ALA A 358 -11.60 -8.75 -5.80
CA ALA A 358 -10.71 -7.60 -5.98
C ALA A 358 -10.06 -7.13 -4.66
N VAL A 359 -8.91 -6.46 -4.74
CA VAL A 359 -8.13 -5.99 -3.58
C VAL A 359 -8.87 -4.88 -2.82
N ASP A 360 -8.99 -5.03 -1.50
CA ASP A 360 -9.59 -3.99 -0.65
C ASP A 360 -8.75 -2.70 -0.67
N GLY A 361 -9.34 -1.60 -1.11
CA GLY A 361 -8.69 -0.29 -1.18
C GLY A 361 -7.42 -0.26 -2.04
N GLY A 362 -7.37 -1.02 -3.15
CA GLY A 362 -6.22 -1.04 -4.07
C GLY A 362 -5.75 0.35 -4.49
N TYR A 363 -6.68 1.22 -4.92
CA TYR A 363 -6.38 2.62 -5.25
C TYR A 363 -5.76 3.39 -4.07
N GLU A 364 -6.29 3.23 -2.85
CA GLU A 364 -5.76 3.89 -1.66
C GLU A 364 -4.34 3.44 -1.33
N ARG A 365 -4.03 2.13 -1.45
CA ARG A 365 -2.67 1.59 -1.29
C ARG A 365 -1.71 2.19 -2.32
N SER A 366 -2.13 2.35 -3.57
CA SER A 366 -1.30 2.89 -4.64
C SER A 366 -1.10 4.42 -4.54
N GLN A 367 -2.10 5.17 -4.05
CA GLN A 367 -1.90 6.59 -3.68
C GLN A 367 -1.02 6.74 -2.43
N ASN A 368 -1.16 5.87 -1.42
CA ASN A 368 -0.28 5.86 -0.26
C ASN A 368 1.16 5.61 -0.67
N PHE A 369 1.43 4.65 -1.57
CA PHE A 369 2.78 4.38 -2.07
C PHE A 369 3.39 5.59 -2.76
N LYS A 370 2.65 6.24 -3.67
CA LYS A 370 3.08 7.51 -4.27
C LYS A 370 3.42 8.56 -3.20
N LYS A 371 2.56 8.76 -2.21
CA LYS A 371 2.75 9.71 -1.11
C LYS A 371 3.99 9.40 -0.25
N VAL A 372 4.31 8.12 -0.03
CA VAL A 372 5.54 7.70 0.67
C VAL A 372 6.77 7.96 -0.21
N LEU A 373 6.72 7.64 -1.51
CA LEU A 373 7.81 7.95 -2.44
C LEU A 373 8.09 9.45 -2.53
N GLU A 374 7.07 10.29 -2.68
CA GLU A 374 7.20 11.77 -2.63
C GLU A 374 7.82 12.22 -1.31
N THR A 375 7.33 11.69 -0.18
CA THR A 375 7.85 12.04 1.17
C THR A 375 9.30 11.61 1.38
N PHE A 376 9.74 10.50 0.77
CA PHE A 376 11.12 10.04 0.84
C PHE A 376 12.03 10.80 -0.13
N PHE A 377 11.66 10.95 -1.40
CA PHE A 377 12.57 11.39 -2.46
C PHE A 377 12.53 12.90 -2.76
N ASP A 378 11.40 13.60 -2.60
CA ASP A 378 11.36 15.07 -2.80
C ASP A 378 12.19 15.80 -1.74
N ALA A 379 12.27 15.23 -0.54
CA ALA A 379 13.10 15.74 0.55
C ALA A 379 14.60 15.41 0.38
N ILE A 380 14.94 14.39 -0.42
CA ILE A 380 16.31 13.94 -0.68
C ILE A 380 16.89 14.54 -1.98
N LEU A 381 16.06 15.04 -2.90
CA LEU A 381 16.48 15.58 -4.21
C LEU A 381 16.22 17.09 -4.44
N PRO A 382 16.59 18.01 -3.52
CA PRO A 382 16.51 19.45 -3.78
C PRO A 382 17.67 19.95 -4.68
N GLU A 383 17.66 19.65 -5.99
CA GLU A 383 18.26 20.48 -7.08
C GLU A 383 18.22 19.82 -8.49
N ILE A 384 17.03 19.67 -9.12
CA ILE A 384 16.94 19.64 -10.60
C ILE A 384 15.75 20.48 -11.08
N SER A 385 15.97 21.79 -11.27
CA SER A 385 15.06 22.67 -12.03
C SER A 385 15.60 22.89 -13.46
N PRO A 386 14.88 22.52 -14.53
CA PRO A 386 15.38 22.65 -15.89
C PRO A 386 15.28 24.09 -16.43
N LEU A 387 16.41 24.81 -16.44
CA LEU A 387 16.51 26.14 -17.04
C LEU A 387 17.13 26.09 -18.45
N GLY A 388 16.34 26.41 -19.48
CA GLY A 388 16.76 26.41 -20.88
C GLY A 388 16.65 25.02 -21.55
N THR A 389 16.49 24.92 -22.87
CA THR A 389 16.76 25.93 -23.91
C THR A 389 15.70 25.92 -25.00
N SER A 390 15.26 27.10 -25.44
CA SER A 390 14.45 27.28 -26.65
C SER A 390 15.34 27.48 -27.87
N LEU A 391 15.15 26.67 -28.92
CA LEU A 391 15.36 27.04 -30.33
C LEU A 391 14.54 26.08 -31.22
N GLY A 392 13.57 26.59 -31.96
CA GLY A 392 12.71 25.81 -32.86
C GLY A 392 12.96 26.12 -34.33
N LEU A 393 12.47 25.25 -35.23
CA LEU A 393 12.42 25.48 -36.68
C LEU A 393 11.41 24.53 -37.34
N SER A 394 10.48 25.06 -38.15
CA SER A 394 9.53 24.30 -38.98
C SER A 394 9.86 24.44 -40.46
N PRO A 395 9.57 23.42 -41.27
CA PRO A 395 8.68 23.60 -42.43
C PRO A 395 7.63 22.46 -42.52
N LEU A 396 6.35 22.65 -42.91
CA LEU A 396 5.70 23.33 -44.05
C LEU A 396 5.58 22.49 -45.34
N PHE A 397 4.32 22.30 -45.77
CA PHE A 397 3.82 21.82 -47.09
C PHE A 397 4.07 20.32 -47.44
N THR A 398 3.22 19.61 -48.21
CA THR A 398 1.93 19.95 -48.87
C THR A 398 1.01 18.73 -49.06
N SER A 399 -0.30 18.99 -49.21
CA SER A 399 -1.36 18.04 -49.63
C SER A 399 -1.12 17.34 -50.99
N PHE A 400 -1.58 16.08 -51.11
CA PHE A 400 -2.22 15.54 -52.32
C PHE A 400 -3.24 14.42 -51.97
N ASN A 401 -4.29 14.29 -52.79
CA ASN A 401 -5.49 13.41 -52.68
C ASN A 401 -6.20 13.43 -54.07
N PRO A 402 -7.19 12.59 -54.44
CA PRO A 402 -7.71 11.32 -53.88
C PRO A 402 -7.80 10.17 -54.94
N ASP A 403 -8.69 9.20 -54.68
CA ASP A 403 -9.49 8.39 -55.65
C ASP A 403 -8.90 7.14 -56.35
N ALA A 404 -9.40 5.95 -55.93
CA ALA A 404 -9.96 4.92 -56.83
C ALA A 404 -10.70 3.77 -56.08
N LEU A 405 -12.03 3.82 -56.01
CA LEU A 405 -12.94 2.65 -55.92
C LEU A 405 -13.14 2.05 -57.36
N PRO A 406 -13.83 0.91 -57.64
CA PRO A 406 -14.81 0.13 -56.84
C PRO A 406 -14.59 -1.44 -56.99
N PRO A 407 -15.62 -2.33 -57.07
CA PRO A 407 -16.62 -2.73 -56.06
C PRO A 407 -16.75 -4.26 -55.79
N SER A 408 -17.45 -4.59 -54.69
CA SER A 408 -18.46 -5.69 -54.52
C SER A 408 -18.17 -7.15 -54.91
N LEU A 409 -18.61 -8.07 -54.04
CA LEU A 409 -19.69 -9.03 -54.37
C LEU A 409 -20.37 -9.57 -53.09
N SER A 410 -21.54 -10.21 -53.24
CA SER A 410 -22.47 -10.53 -52.15
C SER A 410 -22.70 -12.04 -51.96
N SER A 411 -23.16 -12.44 -50.76
CA SER A 411 -24.25 -13.42 -50.59
C SER A 411 -24.70 -13.55 -49.13
N SER A 412 -26.01 -13.53 -48.91
CA SER A 412 -26.66 -14.12 -47.72
C SER A 412 -27.03 -15.59 -48.02
N PRO A 413 -27.47 -16.37 -47.03
CA PRO A 413 -28.93 -16.52 -46.93
C PRO A 413 -29.53 -16.63 -45.51
N SER A 414 -30.84 -16.38 -45.45
CA SER A 414 -31.83 -16.67 -44.41
C SER A 414 -31.96 -18.19 -44.12
N SER A 415 -32.73 -18.73 -43.15
CA SER A 415 -33.56 -18.26 -42.00
C SER A 415 -34.10 -19.52 -41.27
N VAL A 416 -34.84 -19.38 -40.15
CA VAL A 416 -36.10 -20.13 -39.80
C VAL A 416 -36.62 -19.76 -38.39
N ASP A 417 -37.94 -19.56 -38.26
CA ASP A 417 -38.67 -19.32 -37.00
C ASP A 417 -39.37 -20.58 -36.44
N VAL A 418 -39.50 -20.68 -35.11
CA VAL A 418 -40.54 -21.46 -34.39
C VAL A 418 -40.89 -20.73 -33.05
N PRO A 419 -42.17 -20.60 -32.63
CA PRO A 419 -42.58 -19.54 -31.67
C PRO A 419 -42.89 -19.98 -30.20
N GLN A 420 -43.25 -18.98 -29.38
CA GLN A 420 -43.69 -19.04 -27.97
C GLN A 420 -45.05 -19.75 -27.74
N PRO A 421 -45.35 -20.14 -26.48
CA PRO A 421 -46.70 -20.22 -25.90
C PRO A 421 -47.04 -19.02 -24.97
N VAL A 422 -48.34 -18.80 -24.69
CA VAL A 422 -48.91 -17.64 -23.96
C VAL A 422 -49.84 -18.09 -22.83
N LEU A 423 -49.86 -17.37 -21.70
CA LEU A 423 -50.94 -17.31 -20.67
C LEU A 423 -50.60 -16.22 -19.63
N GLU A 424 -51.51 -15.51 -18.95
CA GLU A 424 -52.78 -14.86 -19.32
C GLU A 424 -53.17 -13.86 -18.17
N HIS A 425 -54.14 -12.96 -18.38
CA HIS A 425 -54.47 -11.85 -17.46
C HIS A 425 -55.02 -12.24 -16.07
N VAL A 426 -54.84 -11.31 -15.12
CA VAL A 426 -55.89 -10.93 -14.14
C VAL A 426 -55.96 -9.40 -14.07
N ASP A 427 -57.16 -8.83 -14.24
CA ASP A 427 -57.42 -7.38 -14.35
C ASP A 427 -58.22 -6.80 -13.15
N SER A 428 -58.45 -5.48 -13.18
CA SER A 428 -59.36 -4.65 -12.32
C SER A 428 -58.70 -4.05 -11.07
N ALA A 429 -58.96 -2.81 -10.64
CA ALA A 429 -59.90 -1.76 -11.07
C ALA A 429 -59.52 -0.41 -10.38
N ASP A 430 -59.98 0.80 -10.72
CA ASP A 430 -60.60 1.43 -11.92
C ASP A 430 -60.72 2.96 -11.64
N ALA A 431 -61.12 3.79 -12.63
CA ALA A 431 -61.42 5.24 -12.58
C ALA A 431 -60.22 6.21 -12.32
N ASP A 432 -60.20 7.46 -12.83
CA ASP A 432 -61.15 8.21 -13.70
C ASP A 432 -60.35 9.14 -14.66
N PRO A 433 -60.78 9.42 -15.92
CA PRO A 433 -59.96 10.10 -16.92
C PRO A 433 -60.30 11.59 -17.13
N THR A 434 -59.34 12.41 -17.56
CA THR A 434 -59.64 13.57 -18.45
C THR A 434 -58.43 14.19 -19.17
N GLN A 435 -58.69 14.66 -20.39
CA GLN A 435 -57.92 15.60 -21.24
C GLN A 435 -56.82 15.04 -22.16
N ASP A 436 -56.74 15.69 -23.33
CA ASP A 436 -56.12 15.24 -24.58
C ASP A 436 -54.63 15.66 -24.74
N PRO A 437 -53.86 15.00 -25.62
CA PRO A 437 -52.43 15.24 -25.76
C PRO A 437 -52.08 16.59 -26.41
N VAL A 438 -51.14 17.31 -25.81
CA VAL A 438 -50.44 18.45 -26.43
C VAL A 438 -49.11 17.98 -26.99
N SER A 439 -48.77 18.42 -28.21
CA SER A 439 -47.58 17.98 -28.95
C SER A 439 -46.26 18.37 -28.28
N SER A 440 -45.38 17.39 -28.09
CA SER A 440 -44.00 17.60 -27.63
C SER A 440 -43.10 18.13 -28.75
N SER A 441 -42.97 19.45 -28.84
CA SER A 441 -41.95 20.13 -29.66
C SER A 441 -41.50 21.43 -28.98
N ASP A 442 -40.20 21.72 -29.07
CA ASP A 442 -39.58 23.02 -28.79
C ASP A 442 -39.69 23.59 -27.37
N THR A 443 -39.05 22.96 -26.37
CA THR A 443 -38.59 23.71 -25.16
C THR A 443 -37.36 23.19 -24.39
N GLN A 444 -36.74 22.05 -24.74
CA GLN A 444 -35.54 21.53 -24.01
C GLN A 444 -34.28 21.28 -24.86
N ILE A 445 -34.21 21.78 -26.10
CA ILE A 445 -32.99 21.71 -26.93
C ILE A 445 -32.20 23.03 -26.84
N ASN A 446 -31.76 23.40 -25.62
CA ASN A 446 -30.98 24.65 -25.39
C ASN A 446 -29.93 24.57 -24.25
N HIS A 447 -29.71 23.40 -23.63
CA HIS A 447 -28.72 23.23 -22.55
C HIS A 447 -27.61 22.20 -22.85
N ILE A 448 -27.59 21.59 -24.04
CA ILE A 448 -26.60 20.57 -24.42
C ILE A 448 -25.23 21.21 -24.82
N ASN A 449 -25.20 22.51 -25.10
CA ASN A 449 -24.05 23.18 -25.74
C ASN A 449 -22.93 23.64 -24.79
N ASP A 450 -23.06 23.47 -23.46
CA ASP A 450 -22.09 23.93 -22.45
C ASP A 450 -21.37 22.77 -21.72
N VAL A 451 -21.63 21.52 -22.14
CA VAL A 451 -21.08 20.31 -21.54
C VAL A 451 -19.69 19.99 -22.14
N PRO A 452 -18.61 19.86 -21.34
CA PRO A 452 -17.27 19.64 -21.87
C PRO A 452 -17.11 18.24 -22.50
N THR A 453 -16.62 18.21 -23.74
CA THR A 453 -16.11 16.97 -24.36
C THR A 453 -14.67 16.72 -23.90
N HIS A 454 -14.35 15.49 -23.53
CA HIS A 454 -12.97 15.04 -23.31
C HIS A 454 -12.46 14.40 -24.61
N TYR A 455 -11.36 14.88 -25.15
CA TYR A 455 -10.77 14.39 -26.41
C TYR A 455 -9.70 13.35 -26.15
N CYS A 456 -9.85 12.16 -26.75
CA CYS A 456 -9.02 10.97 -26.55
C CYS A 456 -7.96 10.78 -27.64
N ASN A 457 -7.79 11.76 -28.54
CA ASN A 457 -6.78 11.74 -29.61
C ASN A 457 -6.31 13.18 -29.95
N GLU A 458 -5.56 13.34 -31.05
CA GLU A 458 -4.97 14.63 -31.44
C GLU A 458 -5.99 15.71 -31.88
N HIS A 459 -7.29 15.39 -31.99
CA HIS A 459 -8.32 16.36 -32.35
C HIS A 459 -8.78 17.20 -31.16
N THR A 460 -8.55 18.51 -31.21
CA THR A 460 -8.99 19.47 -30.19
C THR A 460 -10.46 19.93 -30.35
N ASN A 461 -11.23 19.26 -31.21
CA ASN A 461 -12.64 19.49 -31.53
C ASN A 461 -13.20 18.22 -32.18
N LEU A 462 -14.50 17.95 -32.04
CA LEU A 462 -15.16 16.83 -32.71
C LEU A 462 -15.24 17.06 -34.23
N PRO A 463 -14.80 16.11 -35.09
CA PRO A 463 -15.04 16.17 -36.53
C PRO A 463 -16.53 16.18 -36.86
N SER A 464 -16.93 16.95 -37.87
CA SER A 464 -18.35 17.14 -38.25
C SER A 464 -19.00 15.89 -38.89
N ASP A 465 -18.20 14.87 -39.20
CA ASP A 465 -18.62 13.56 -39.69
C ASP A 465 -18.35 12.43 -38.66
N SER A 466 -18.04 12.78 -37.40
CA SER A 466 -17.92 11.79 -36.33
C SER A 466 -19.25 11.11 -36.01
N LYS A 467 -19.18 9.84 -35.65
CA LYS A 467 -20.31 9.04 -35.19
C LYS A 467 -20.46 9.22 -33.68
N ALA A 468 -21.56 9.82 -33.25
CA ALA A 468 -21.98 9.81 -31.85
C ALA A 468 -22.70 8.48 -31.55
N VAL A 469 -22.36 7.84 -30.43
CA VAL A 469 -22.95 6.58 -29.96
C VAL A 469 -23.29 6.74 -28.48
N ASP A 470 -24.53 6.41 -28.09
CA ASP A 470 -25.01 6.50 -26.71
C ASP A 470 -24.67 5.21 -25.96
N VAL A 471 -23.73 5.29 -25.02
CA VAL A 471 -23.28 4.16 -24.20
C VAL A 471 -24.10 4.15 -22.92
N VAL A 472 -25.09 3.27 -22.89
CA VAL A 472 -26.06 3.14 -21.79
C VAL A 472 -25.62 2.06 -20.81
N TYR A 473 -25.63 2.38 -19.51
CA TYR A 473 -25.38 1.43 -18.44
C TYR A 473 -26.30 1.64 -17.24
N GLN A 474 -26.41 0.62 -16.39
CA GLN A 474 -27.23 0.66 -15.20
C GLN A 474 -26.38 0.47 -13.94
N TYR A 475 -26.77 1.15 -12.86
CA TYR A 475 -26.18 0.95 -11.54
C TYR A 475 -27.22 1.12 -10.43
N GLU A 476 -26.94 0.55 -9.26
CA GLU A 476 -27.74 0.73 -8.05
C GLU A 476 -26.92 1.54 -7.04
N VAL A 477 -27.53 2.57 -6.45
CA VAL A 477 -26.89 3.45 -5.46
C VAL A 477 -27.64 3.43 -4.14
N VAL A 478 -26.92 3.36 -3.02
CA VAL A 478 -27.45 3.39 -1.65
C VAL A 478 -26.96 4.66 -0.96
N LEU A 479 -27.89 5.54 -0.61
CA LEU A 479 -27.56 6.82 0.03
C LEU A 479 -27.38 6.67 1.55
N SER A 480 -26.42 7.41 2.12
CA SER A 480 -26.18 7.44 3.57
C SER A 480 -27.28 8.17 4.35
N HIS A 481 -27.89 9.19 3.74
CA HIS A 481 -28.88 10.08 4.36
C HIS A 481 -29.90 10.58 3.32
N SER A 482 -30.96 11.26 3.77
CA SER A 482 -31.95 11.93 2.90
C SER A 482 -31.36 13.19 2.23
N ILE A 483 -30.62 12.99 1.15
CA ILE A 483 -29.92 14.02 0.36
C ILE A 483 -30.67 14.24 -0.98
N ASN A 484 -30.45 15.38 -1.63
CA ASN A 484 -30.93 15.60 -3.00
C ASN A 484 -30.22 14.65 -3.97
N LEU A 485 -30.96 13.69 -4.52
CA LEU A 485 -30.43 12.69 -5.45
C LEU A 485 -29.72 13.31 -6.66
N GLN A 486 -30.20 14.44 -7.19
CA GLN A 486 -29.61 15.04 -8.41
C GLN A 486 -28.18 15.53 -8.19
N ASP A 487 -27.87 16.07 -7.00
CA ASP A 487 -26.52 16.53 -6.67
C ASP A 487 -25.57 15.32 -6.54
N VAL A 488 -26.05 14.22 -5.96
CA VAL A 488 -25.31 12.96 -5.82
C VAL A 488 -24.99 12.34 -7.20
N LEU A 489 -25.97 12.30 -8.10
CA LEU A 489 -25.78 11.75 -9.46
C LEU A 489 -24.81 12.60 -10.28
N LEU A 490 -24.78 13.92 -10.07
CA LEU A 490 -23.82 14.82 -10.71
C LEU A 490 -22.38 14.53 -10.25
N ASP A 491 -22.17 14.33 -8.95
CA ASP A 491 -20.86 13.94 -8.41
C ASP A 491 -20.42 12.55 -8.91
N VAL A 492 -21.33 11.56 -8.97
CA VAL A 492 -21.04 10.24 -9.58
C VAL A 492 -20.65 10.39 -11.05
N LYS A 493 -21.43 11.13 -11.84
CA LYS A 493 -21.16 11.35 -13.27
C LYS A 493 -19.76 11.93 -13.47
N LYS A 494 -19.42 12.95 -12.70
CA LYS A 494 -18.13 13.65 -12.75
C LYS A 494 -16.95 12.72 -12.44
N GLU A 495 -17.03 11.91 -11.39
CA GLU A 495 -15.96 10.96 -11.04
C GLU A 495 -15.86 9.79 -12.04
N VAL A 496 -16.97 9.35 -12.62
CA VAL A 496 -16.95 8.39 -13.75
C VAL A 496 -16.29 8.98 -14.98
N MET A 497 -16.62 10.21 -15.35
CA MET A 497 -16.01 10.91 -16.49
C MET A 497 -14.52 11.17 -16.27
N ALA A 498 -14.10 11.49 -15.03
CA ALA A 498 -12.69 11.58 -14.66
C ALA A 498 -11.97 10.22 -14.81
N ASN A 499 -12.55 9.13 -14.30
CA ASN A 499 -11.97 7.79 -14.44
C ASN A 499 -11.84 7.36 -15.92
N LEU A 500 -12.88 7.58 -16.72
CA LEU A 500 -12.84 7.29 -18.16
C LEU A 500 -11.80 8.16 -18.88
N ALA A 501 -11.69 9.44 -18.53
CA ALA A 501 -10.68 10.33 -19.10
C ALA A 501 -9.25 9.86 -18.77
N ASP A 502 -8.95 9.59 -17.50
CA ASP A 502 -7.64 9.07 -17.08
C ASP A 502 -7.32 7.73 -17.77
N SER A 503 -8.27 6.79 -17.77
CA SER A 503 -8.08 5.41 -18.24
C SER A 503 -8.02 5.28 -19.77
N LEU A 504 -8.62 6.22 -20.51
CA LEU A 504 -8.63 6.25 -21.98
C LEU A 504 -7.70 7.34 -22.55
N GLY A 505 -6.97 8.06 -21.69
CA GLY A 505 -6.03 9.13 -22.09
C GLY A 505 -6.69 10.40 -22.63
N CYS A 506 -7.97 10.64 -22.28
CA CYS A 506 -8.75 11.76 -22.78
C CYS A 506 -8.56 13.04 -21.96
N THR A 507 -8.58 14.21 -22.62
CA THR A 507 -8.34 15.51 -21.97
C THR A 507 -9.30 16.60 -22.41
N THR A 508 -9.57 17.57 -21.54
CA THR A 508 -10.36 18.78 -21.86
C THR A 508 -9.51 19.98 -22.26
N GLU A 509 -8.19 19.95 -22.02
CA GLU A 509 -7.26 21.01 -22.42
C GLU A 509 -6.50 20.69 -23.71
N SER A 510 -6.49 21.63 -24.65
CA SER A 510 -5.72 21.52 -25.90
C SER A 510 -4.21 21.74 -25.71
N LYS A 511 -3.52 20.80 -25.03
CA LYS A 511 -2.05 20.80 -24.84
C LYS A 511 -1.46 19.42 -25.15
N GLY A 512 -0.87 19.28 -26.34
CA GLY A 512 -0.36 18.00 -26.82
C GLY A 512 0.76 17.40 -25.96
N ARG A 513 0.48 16.22 -25.38
CA ARG A 513 1.46 15.19 -25.04
C ARG A 513 0.95 13.84 -25.52
N SER A 514 1.46 13.36 -26.66
CA SER A 514 1.25 11.97 -27.05
C SER A 514 2.05 11.06 -26.12
N LEU A 515 1.36 10.37 -25.22
CA LEU A 515 1.84 9.14 -24.59
C LEU A 515 1.15 7.96 -25.30
N ARG A 516 1.87 6.84 -25.42
CA ARG A 516 1.63 5.86 -26.49
C ARG A 516 0.49 4.89 -26.23
N ASP A 517 -0.33 4.73 -27.27
CA ASP A 517 -0.96 3.46 -27.70
C ASP A 517 -1.32 2.43 -26.62
N THR A 518 -2.43 2.67 -25.92
CA THR A 518 -3.26 1.58 -25.37
C THR A 518 -4.56 1.45 -26.16
N VAL A 519 -4.46 0.73 -27.28
CA VAL A 519 -5.55 -0.06 -27.90
C VAL A 519 -6.76 0.74 -28.46
N HIS A 520 -6.61 1.30 -29.68
CA HIS A 520 -7.47 1.02 -30.86
C HIS A 520 -7.42 2.09 -31.98
N ASN A 521 -6.42 1.98 -32.85
CA ASN A 521 -6.51 2.29 -34.29
C ASN A 521 -7.19 3.63 -34.67
N ASN A 522 -6.84 4.73 -34.00
CA ASN A 522 -7.33 6.11 -34.19
C ASN A 522 -8.86 6.28 -34.37
N THR A 523 -9.69 5.34 -33.94
CA THR A 523 -11.12 5.31 -34.29
C THR A 523 -12.05 5.78 -33.17
N PHE A 524 -11.55 5.90 -31.94
CA PHE A 524 -12.18 6.64 -30.86
C PHE A 524 -11.65 8.09 -30.84
N ILE A 525 -12.52 9.06 -30.53
CA ILE A 525 -12.23 10.50 -30.63
C ILE A 525 -12.44 11.21 -29.29
N GLY A 526 -13.49 10.87 -28.56
CA GLY A 526 -13.83 11.57 -27.33
C GLY A 526 -15.02 10.99 -26.58
N ILE A 527 -15.22 11.47 -25.37
CA ILE A 527 -16.40 11.22 -24.55
C ILE A 527 -17.06 12.53 -24.12
N GLN A 528 -18.38 12.53 -23.98
CA GLN A 528 -19.15 13.60 -23.36
C GLN A 528 -20.16 12.98 -22.40
N GLU A 529 -20.39 13.63 -21.26
CA GLU A 529 -21.37 13.15 -20.27
C GLU A 529 -22.79 13.19 -20.84
N GLY A 530 -23.57 12.17 -20.48
CA GLY A 530 -25.02 12.11 -20.68
C GLY A 530 -25.76 12.22 -19.35
N ILE A 531 -27.08 12.11 -19.41
CA ILE A 531 -27.99 12.35 -18.28
C ILE A 531 -28.23 11.07 -17.48
N ASP A 532 -28.15 11.15 -16.15
CA ASP A 532 -28.57 10.07 -15.25
C ASP A 532 -30.04 10.21 -14.85
N LYS A 533 -30.74 9.06 -14.78
CA LYS A 533 -32.18 8.98 -14.52
C LYS A 533 -32.46 7.80 -13.60
N VAL A 534 -33.41 7.96 -12.68
CA VAL A 534 -33.93 6.82 -11.91
C VAL A 534 -34.61 5.84 -12.86
N ASP A 535 -34.27 4.55 -12.74
CA ASP A 535 -34.92 3.49 -13.51
C ASP A 535 -36.33 3.22 -12.98
N THR A 536 -37.32 3.91 -13.55
CA THR A 536 -38.73 3.71 -13.21
C THR A 536 -39.32 2.41 -13.77
N GLY A 537 -38.56 1.64 -14.55
CA GLY A 537 -38.95 0.29 -14.99
C GLY A 537 -38.59 -0.80 -13.97
N LYS A 538 -37.66 -0.51 -13.05
CA LYS A 538 -37.13 -1.47 -12.08
C LYS A 538 -37.77 -1.26 -10.70
N GLU A 539 -38.79 -2.05 -10.37
CA GLU A 539 -39.58 -1.89 -9.13
C GLU A 539 -38.76 -1.93 -7.82
N SER A 540 -37.59 -2.58 -7.82
CA SER A 540 -36.67 -2.60 -6.69
C SER A 540 -35.23 -2.92 -7.10
N CYS A 541 -34.27 -2.55 -6.25
CA CYS A 541 -32.86 -2.93 -6.43
C CYS A 541 -32.65 -4.45 -6.36
N SER A 542 -31.90 -4.97 -7.32
CA SER A 542 -31.56 -6.38 -7.48
C SER A 542 -30.66 -6.94 -6.39
N MET A 543 -29.81 -6.11 -5.76
CA MET A 543 -28.80 -6.55 -4.79
C MET A 543 -29.20 -6.43 -3.31
N ALA A 544 -30.30 -5.74 -2.95
CA ALA A 544 -30.64 -5.58 -1.52
C ALA A 544 -32.09 -5.20 -1.19
N SER A 545 -32.57 -5.78 -0.08
CA SER A 545 -33.73 -5.29 0.70
C SER A 545 -33.39 -4.07 1.59
N PHE A 546 -32.46 -3.20 1.17
CA PHE A 546 -32.07 -2.01 1.94
C PHE A 546 -33.04 -0.84 1.67
N SER A 547 -33.52 -0.21 2.74
CA SER A 547 -34.24 1.06 2.66
C SER A 547 -33.32 2.17 2.17
N GLY A 548 -33.63 2.77 1.01
CA GLY A 548 -32.84 3.86 0.42
C GLY A 548 -31.89 3.45 -0.72
N CYS A 549 -32.05 2.25 -1.29
CA CYS A 549 -31.45 1.91 -2.57
C CYS A 549 -32.27 2.49 -3.74
N ILE A 550 -31.60 2.97 -4.78
CA ILE A 550 -32.19 3.62 -5.96
C ILE A 550 -31.51 3.05 -7.22
N PRO A 551 -32.25 2.48 -8.18
CA PRO A 551 -31.69 2.05 -9.47
C PRO A 551 -31.59 3.24 -10.44
N ILE A 552 -30.49 3.32 -11.19
CA ILE A 552 -30.16 4.42 -12.11
C ILE A 552 -29.84 3.85 -13.50
N VAL A 553 -30.40 4.46 -14.53
CA VAL A 553 -29.92 4.37 -15.91
C VAL A 553 -29.05 5.59 -16.20
N SER A 554 -27.83 5.34 -16.66
CA SER A 554 -26.85 6.37 -17.02
C SER A 554 -26.53 6.31 -18.50
N HIS A 555 -26.43 7.50 -19.11
CA HIS A 555 -25.99 7.70 -20.49
C HIS A 555 -24.63 8.41 -20.53
N LEU A 556 -23.82 8.12 -21.56
CA LEU A 556 -22.71 8.97 -22.02
C LEU A 556 -22.57 8.85 -23.53
N THR A 557 -22.04 9.88 -24.19
CA THR A 557 -21.81 9.83 -25.64
C THR A 557 -20.35 9.52 -25.95
N GLY A 558 -20.11 8.37 -26.59
CA GLY A 558 -18.84 8.04 -27.23
C GLY A 558 -18.78 8.59 -28.65
N TYR A 559 -17.68 9.26 -29.00
CA TYR A 559 -17.46 9.81 -30.34
C TYR A 559 -16.42 9.01 -31.11
N PHE A 560 -16.78 8.61 -32.33
CA PHE A 560 -15.98 7.75 -33.17
C PHE A 560 -15.70 8.37 -34.54
N GLY A 561 -14.57 7.99 -35.15
CA GLY A 561 -14.27 8.34 -36.52
C GLY A 561 -15.28 7.77 -37.51
N ASN A 562 -15.54 8.49 -38.59
CA ASN A 562 -16.44 8.05 -39.66
C ASN A 562 -16.04 6.68 -40.24
N SER A 563 -14.74 6.37 -40.26
CA SER A 563 -14.16 5.08 -40.65
C SER A 563 -14.34 3.93 -39.63
N ALA A 564 -14.84 4.17 -38.42
CA ALA A 564 -15.01 3.14 -37.41
C ALA A 564 -16.04 2.07 -37.85
N SER A 565 -15.64 0.80 -37.76
CA SER A 565 -16.50 -0.37 -37.94
C SER A 565 -17.38 -0.59 -36.70
N GLY A 566 -18.51 -1.30 -36.87
CA GLY A 566 -19.34 -1.70 -35.72
C GLY A 566 -18.58 -2.55 -34.71
N GLU A 567 -17.65 -3.38 -35.16
CA GLU A 567 -16.78 -4.18 -34.28
C GLU A 567 -15.83 -3.32 -33.42
N ASN A 568 -15.29 -2.23 -33.97
CA ASN A 568 -14.43 -1.30 -33.22
C ASN A 568 -15.26 -0.44 -32.25
N ILE A 569 -16.50 -0.11 -32.62
CA ILE A 569 -17.43 0.61 -31.76
C ILE A 569 -17.81 -0.29 -30.56
N GLN A 570 -18.24 -1.53 -30.81
CA GLN A 570 -18.57 -2.49 -29.74
C GLN A 570 -17.40 -2.71 -28.79
N LYS A 571 -16.18 -2.93 -29.30
CA LYS A 571 -14.98 -3.12 -28.45
C LYS A 571 -14.69 -1.92 -27.55
N ALA A 572 -14.96 -0.70 -28.02
CA ALA A 572 -14.82 0.49 -27.21
C ALA A 572 -15.97 0.67 -26.20
N GLU A 573 -17.21 0.32 -26.57
CA GLU A 573 -18.33 0.24 -25.62
C GLU A 573 -18.01 -0.75 -24.49
N ASP A 574 -17.61 -1.98 -24.83
CA ASP A 574 -17.24 -3.04 -23.89
C ASP A 574 -16.11 -2.57 -22.95
N GLN A 575 -15.10 -1.85 -23.47
CA GLN A 575 -14.00 -1.28 -22.70
C GLN A 575 -14.44 -0.11 -21.79
N ILE A 576 -15.32 0.78 -22.26
CA ILE A 576 -15.91 1.86 -21.46
C ILE A 576 -16.72 1.28 -20.30
N LEU A 577 -17.61 0.32 -20.60
CA LEU A 577 -18.43 -0.39 -19.61
C LEU A 577 -17.55 -1.12 -18.59
N TYR A 578 -16.47 -1.77 -19.03
CA TYR A 578 -15.49 -2.41 -18.14
C TYR A 578 -14.82 -1.41 -17.18
N ILE A 579 -14.35 -0.25 -17.66
CA ILE A 579 -13.71 0.79 -16.82
C ILE A 579 -14.71 1.33 -15.78
N ILE A 580 -15.96 1.57 -16.18
CA ILE A 580 -17.03 2.01 -15.27
C ILE A 580 -17.29 0.93 -14.21
N GLN A 581 -17.42 -0.33 -14.64
CA GLN A 581 -17.67 -1.47 -13.76
C GLN A 581 -16.52 -1.67 -12.76
N GLN A 582 -15.26 -1.61 -13.18
CA GLN A 582 -14.12 -1.69 -12.26
C GLN A 582 -14.14 -0.52 -11.27
N GLY A 583 -14.38 0.72 -11.72
CA GLY A 583 -14.49 1.87 -10.81
C GLY A 583 -15.60 1.73 -9.76
N MET A 584 -16.72 1.07 -10.08
CA MET A 584 -17.77 0.74 -9.10
C MET A 584 -17.33 -0.38 -8.14
N LEU A 585 -16.68 -1.44 -8.64
CA LEU A 585 -16.18 -2.56 -7.83
C LEU A 585 -15.02 -2.16 -6.90
N GLU A 586 -14.17 -1.23 -7.33
CA GLU A 586 -13.11 -0.60 -6.55
C GLU A 586 -13.64 0.40 -5.50
N GLY A 587 -14.93 0.75 -5.59
CA GLY A 587 -15.56 1.75 -4.73
C GLY A 587 -15.13 3.19 -5.01
N ARG A 588 -14.55 3.48 -6.19
CA ARG A 588 -14.06 4.83 -6.58
C ARG A 588 -15.15 5.91 -6.46
N TYR A 589 -16.41 5.54 -6.73
CA TYR A 589 -17.55 6.46 -6.69
C TYR A 589 -18.38 6.35 -5.39
N ASN A 590 -17.86 5.72 -4.34
CA ASN A 590 -18.42 5.81 -2.99
C ASN A 590 -18.01 7.15 -2.33
N SER A 591 -18.79 7.64 -1.37
CA SER A 591 -18.52 8.90 -0.66
C SER A 591 -19.26 8.95 0.68
N ASP A 592 -19.06 9.99 1.49
CA ASP A 592 -19.85 10.23 2.70
C ASP A 592 -21.37 10.23 2.42
N GLN A 593 -21.78 10.60 1.20
CA GLN A 593 -23.16 10.61 0.73
C GLN A 593 -23.60 9.27 0.13
N ILE A 594 -22.67 8.54 -0.51
CA ILE A 594 -22.89 7.29 -1.23
C ILE A 594 -22.30 6.14 -0.41
N ARG A 595 -23.17 5.49 0.36
CA ARG A 595 -22.81 4.34 1.21
C ARG A 595 -22.31 3.15 0.39
N TRP A 596 -22.87 2.96 -0.80
CA TRP A 596 -22.51 1.93 -1.76
C TRP A 596 -23.03 2.28 -3.15
N ILE A 597 -22.24 1.98 -4.19
CA ILE A 597 -22.64 1.95 -5.59
C ILE A 597 -22.25 0.61 -6.22
N VAL A 598 -23.10 0.06 -7.09
CA VAL A 598 -22.81 -1.22 -7.77
C VAL A 598 -23.32 -1.22 -9.21
N PHE A 599 -22.46 -1.65 -10.14
CA PHE A 599 -22.80 -1.80 -11.55
C PHE A 599 -23.77 -2.97 -11.74
N THR A 600 -24.87 -2.77 -12.45
CA THR A 600 -25.81 -3.85 -12.78
C THR A 600 -25.81 -4.12 -14.27
N PRO A 601 -25.56 -5.37 -14.72
CA PRO A 601 -25.66 -5.72 -16.14
C PRO A 601 -27.07 -5.43 -16.68
N THR A 602 -27.13 -4.88 -17.89
CA THR A 602 -28.38 -4.81 -18.67
C THR A 602 -28.88 -6.23 -18.98
N ASP A 603 -30.19 -6.41 -19.12
CA ASP A 603 -30.79 -7.75 -19.22
C ASP A 603 -30.30 -8.57 -20.43
N ASP A 604 -29.92 -7.92 -21.53
CA ASP A 604 -29.32 -8.55 -22.72
C ASP A 604 -27.96 -9.22 -22.42
N ALA A 605 -27.21 -8.75 -21.43
CA ALA A 605 -25.89 -9.26 -21.08
C ALA A 605 -25.91 -10.62 -20.34
N LYS A 606 -27.10 -11.16 -19.98
CA LYS A 606 -27.25 -12.42 -19.24
C LYS A 606 -26.95 -13.69 -20.06
N SER A 607 -26.55 -13.56 -21.34
CA SER A 607 -26.43 -14.70 -22.27
C SER A 607 -25.08 -14.81 -23.01
N SER A 608 -23.96 -14.38 -22.40
CA SER A 608 -22.61 -14.75 -22.86
C SER A 608 -21.72 -15.20 -21.70
N SER A 609 -21.34 -16.48 -21.72
CA SER A 609 -20.26 -16.97 -20.86
C SER A 609 -18.93 -16.51 -21.45
N LEU A 610 -18.27 -15.57 -20.78
CA LEU A 610 -16.94 -15.11 -21.17
C LEU A 610 -15.92 -16.23 -20.93
N GLU A 611 -15.63 -16.99 -21.99
CA GLU A 611 -14.45 -17.86 -22.02
C GLU A 611 -13.18 -17.02 -21.80
N SER A 612 -12.22 -17.58 -21.05
CA SER A 612 -10.99 -16.87 -20.68
C SER A 612 -10.15 -16.53 -21.93
N VAL A 613 -10.09 -15.25 -22.30
CA VAL A 613 -9.24 -14.75 -23.38
C VAL A 613 -7.77 -14.81 -22.96
N TYR A 614 -7.15 -15.95 -23.24
CA TYR A 614 -5.74 -16.23 -22.97
C TYR A 614 -4.85 -15.43 -23.93
N ILE A 615 -4.14 -14.42 -23.44
CA ILE A 615 -3.16 -13.66 -24.25
C ILE A 615 -1.85 -14.45 -24.30
N ILE A 616 -1.48 -14.88 -25.50
CA ILE A 616 -0.22 -15.57 -25.78
C ILE A 616 0.93 -14.55 -25.72
N PRO A 617 2.04 -14.80 -24.97
CA PRO A 617 3.24 -13.96 -25.05
C PRO A 617 3.82 -14.02 -26.47
N HIS A 618 3.86 -12.90 -27.17
CA HIS A 618 4.29 -12.90 -28.56
C HIS A 618 5.82 -13.03 -28.67
N ASP A 619 6.28 -14.12 -29.25
CA ASP A 619 7.70 -14.37 -29.53
C ASP A 619 8.23 -13.33 -30.54
N ASN A 620 9.46 -12.86 -30.33
CA ASN A 620 9.99 -11.66 -30.97
C ASN A 620 11.03 -12.02 -32.05
N SER A 621 10.59 -12.79 -33.05
CA SER A 621 11.45 -13.38 -34.09
C SER A 621 11.41 -12.64 -35.43
N SER A 622 11.97 -11.42 -35.49
CA SER A 622 12.48 -10.79 -36.73
C SER A 622 13.43 -9.63 -36.40
N GLY A 623 14.39 -9.22 -37.24
CA GLY A 623 14.73 -9.74 -38.56
C GLY A 623 15.83 -8.91 -39.26
N SER A 624 17.07 -8.97 -38.76
CA SER A 624 18.29 -8.44 -39.42
C SER A 624 18.31 -6.93 -39.76
N ILE A 625 18.71 -6.10 -38.78
CA ILE A 625 19.43 -4.84 -39.07
C ILE A 625 20.92 -5.10 -38.86
N TRP A 626 21.67 -5.30 -39.95
CA TRP A 626 23.13 -5.50 -39.94
C TRP A 626 23.85 -4.20 -40.33
N VAL A 627 24.92 -3.88 -39.60
CA VAL A 627 25.82 -2.70 -39.79
C VAL A 627 25.08 -1.35 -39.58
N PRO A 628 25.29 -0.67 -38.44
CA PRO A 628 26.64 -0.17 -38.12
C PRO A 628 27.14 -0.37 -36.67
N PHE A 629 26.39 -1.04 -35.79
CA PHE A 629 26.72 -1.12 -34.35
C PHE A 629 28.06 -1.83 -34.02
N ALA A 630 28.55 -2.72 -34.90
CA ALA A 630 29.84 -3.41 -34.70
C ALA A 630 31.03 -2.45 -34.53
N SER A 631 31.02 -1.29 -35.21
CA SER A 631 32.12 -0.33 -35.17
C SER A 631 32.28 0.34 -33.80
N LEU A 632 31.18 0.56 -33.06
CA LEU A 632 31.22 1.18 -31.73
C LEU A 632 31.74 0.21 -30.66
N LEU A 633 31.30 -1.05 -30.70
CA LEU A 633 31.77 -2.09 -29.80
C LEU A 633 33.27 -2.37 -29.99
N ILE A 634 33.77 -2.41 -31.23
CA ILE A 634 35.21 -2.59 -31.51
C ILE A 634 36.03 -1.41 -30.98
N CYS A 635 35.60 -0.17 -31.18
CA CYS A 635 36.28 1.01 -30.62
C CYS A 635 36.32 0.97 -29.09
N SER A 636 35.19 0.62 -28.44
CA SER A 636 35.12 0.47 -26.98
C SER A 636 36.08 -0.59 -26.47
N LEU A 637 36.14 -1.75 -27.13
CA LEU A 637 37.03 -2.85 -26.76
C LEU A 637 38.52 -2.45 -26.92
N VAL A 638 38.87 -1.74 -27.98
CA VAL A 638 40.24 -1.23 -28.21
C VAL A 638 40.64 -0.20 -27.14
N ILE A 639 39.73 0.67 -26.72
CA ILE A 639 39.97 1.62 -25.62
C ILE A 639 40.20 0.89 -24.29
N VAL A 640 39.36 -0.10 -23.96
CA VAL A 640 39.55 -0.92 -22.74
C VAL A 640 40.87 -1.69 -22.77
N ILE A 641 41.23 -2.31 -23.91
CA ILE A 641 42.50 -3.02 -24.09
C ILE A 641 43.69 -2.05 -23.95
N ALA A 642 43.60 -0.82 -24.48
CA ALA A 642 44.62 0.20 -24.32
C ALA A 642 44.78 0.66 -22.85
N ILE A 643 43.67 0.85 -22.12
CA ILE A 643 43.70 1.19 -20.69
C ILE A 643 44.33 0.06 -19.87
N VAL A 644 43.91 -1.19 -20.10
CA VAL A 644 44.49 -2.37 -19.43
C VAL A 644 45.98 -2.52 -19.75
N ALA A 645 46.39 -2.30 -21.00
CA ALA A 645 47.81 -2.30 -21.37
C ALA A 645 48.61 -1.20 -20.65
N VAL A 646 48.07 0.02 -20.53
CA VAL A 646 48.70 1.12 -19.79
C VAL A 646 48.80 0.83 -18.29
N LEU A 647 47.81 0.16 -17.70
CA LEU A 647 47.86 -0.27 -16.30
C LEU A 647 48.93 -1.35 -16.07
N ILE A 648 48.99 -2.38 -16.93
CA ILE A 648 50.03 -3.44 -16.87
C ILE A 648 51.44 -2.86 -17.10
N PHE A 649 51.59 -1.85 -17.98
CA PHE A 649 52.85 -1.13 -18.14
C PHE A 649 53.20 -0.27 -16.92
N LYS A 650 52.23 0.31 -16.20
CA LYS A 650 52.45 1.02 -14.94
C LYS A 650 52.88 0.08 -13.80
N GLU A 651 52.36 -1.14 -13.73
CA GLU A 651 52.84 -2.14 -12.76
C GLU A 651 54.27 -2.57 -13.07
N LYS A 652 54.58 -2.94 -14.33
CA LYS A 652 55.95 -3.29 -14.71
C LYS A 652 56.96 -2.15 -14.51
N ALA A 653 56.54 -0.89 -14.66
CA ALA A 653 57.37 0.27 -14.33
C ALA A 653 57.61 0.42 -12.81
N LYS A 654 56.67 0.02 -11.95
CA LYS A 654 56.89 -0.02 -10.49
C LYS A 654 57.91 -1.09 -10.10
N ASP A 655 57.80 -2.30 -10.65
CA ASP A 655 58.75 -3.39 -10.37
C ASP A 655 60.19 -2.98 -10.71
N GLN A 656 60.37 -2.25 -11.81
CA GLN A 656 61.69 -1.78 -12.25
C GLN A 656 62.30 -0.75 -11.27
N VAL A 657 61.50 0.18 -10.72
CA VAL A 657 61.93 1.15 -9.69
C VAL A 657 62.29 0.47 -8.36
N VAL A 658 61.58 -0.61 -7.99
CA VAL A 658 61.90 -1.41 -6.80
C VAL A 658 63.24 -2.15 -6.97
N THR A 659 63.51 -2.72 -8.16
CA THR A 659 64.78 -3.41 -8.42
C THR A 659 66.00 -2.46 -8.45
N ASP A 660 65.87 -1.26 -9.01
CA ASP A 660 66.96 -0.27 -8.95
C ASP A 660 67.23 0.21 -7.51
N SER A 661 66.17 0.42 -6.71
CA SER A 661 66.30 0.83 -5.30
C SER A 661 67.06 -0.21 -4.45
N LEU A 662 66.79 -1.50 -4.66
CA LEU A 662 67.51 -2.59 -4.00
C LEU A 662 69.00 -2.66 -4.39
N SER A 663 69.37 -2.22 -5.60
CA SER A 663 70.78 -2.14 -6.01
C SER A 663 71.57 -1.03 -5.27
N GLY A 664 70.89 0.04 -4.85
CA GLY A 664 71.51 1.14 -4.11
C GLY A 664 71.80 0.81 -2.65
N ILE A 665 70.86 0.14 -1.97
CA ILE A 665 70.96 -0.15 -0.52
C ILE A 665 72.14 -1.07 -0.18
N VAL A 666 72.43 -2.07 -1.04
CA VAL A 666 73.56 -3.00 -0.86
C VAL A 666 74.93 -2.29 -0.91
N LYS A 667 74.99 -1.06 -1.41
CA LYS A 667 76.24 -0.28 -1.56
C LYS A 667 76.58 0.63 -0.37
N LEU A 668 75.77 0.65 0.68
CA LEU A 668 75.90 1.55 1.85
C LEU A 668 76.02 0.80 3.20
N GLN A 669 76.35 -0.49 3.20
CA GLN A 669 76.59 -1.29 4.41
C GLN A 669 78.02 -1.88 4.50
N SER A 670 79.00 -1.19 3.91
CA SER A 670 80.43 -1.43 4.17
C SER A 670 81.12 -0.10 4.42
N THR A 671 81.96 -0.03 5.46
CA THR A 671 82.39 1.19 6.18
C THR A 671 81.21 1.86 6.93
N GLU A 672 81.35 2.33 8.17
CA GLU A 672 82.54 2.48 9.04
C GLU A 672 82.35 1.82 10.42
N GLU A 673 83.45 1.39 11.04
CA GLU A 673 83.57 1.15 12.49
C GLU A 673 84.55 2.19 13.09
N HIS A 674 84.56 2.25 14.43
CA HIS A 674 85.64 2.76 15.32
C HIS A 674 85.69 4.25 15.75
N TYR A 675 85.88 4.40 17.08
CA TYR A 675 86.24 5.59 17.88
C TYR A 675 85.25 6.78 17.98
N ALA A 676 85.28 7.63 19.02
CA ALA A 676 85.41 7.43 20.48
C ALA A 676 85.25 8.78 21.24
N GLU A 677 84.82 8.69 22.51
CA GLU A 677 85.12 9.57 23.68
C GLU A 677 84.80 11.10 23.68
N GLU A 678 84.30 11.54 24.87
CA GLU A 678 84.41 12.89 25.50
C GLU A 678 83.84 14.16 24.79
N SER A 679 83.41 15.25 25.48
CA SER A 679 82.89 15.45 26.86
C SER A 679 82.26 16.87 27.01
N SER A 680 81.60 17.13 28.15
CA SER A 680 81.52 18.43 28.88
C SER A 680 80.93 19.72 28.25
N ASP A 681 79.82 20.19 28.86
CA ASP A 681 79.53 21.57 29.34
C ASP A 681 79.36 22.74 28.31
N ASP A 682 78.68 23.88 28.56
CA ASP A 682 78.03 24.46 29.78
C ASP A 682 76.94 25.54 29.46
N SER A 683 76.27 26.10 30.49
CA SER A 683 75.46 27.37 30.57
C SER A 683 74.06 27.43 29.89
N PHE A 684 72.95 27.76 30.59
CA PHE A 684 72.43 29.06 31.13
C PHE A 684 71.99 30.06 30.01
N ASP A 685 70.86 30.77 30.03
CA ASP A 685 69.88 31.20 31.09
C ASP A 685 68.45 31.32 30.44
N SER A 686 67.29 31.76 30.99
CA SER A 686 66.82 32.35 32.28
C SER A 686 65.25 32.42 32.33
N ASP A 687 64.67 32.53 33.54
CA ASP A 687 63.37 33.18 33.93
C ASP A 687 61.95 32.64 33.55
N GLU A 688 60.92 33.14 34.28
CA GLU A 688 59.63 32.49 34.60
C GLU A 688 58.36 33.42 34.43
N PRO A 689 57.13 33.26 35.02
CA PRO A 689 55.86 33.41 34.25
C PRO A 689 54.85 34.47 34.77
N LEU A 690 53.69 34.67 34.11
CA LEU A 690 52.48 35.35 34.69
C LEU A 690 51.13 35.19 33.91
N SER A 691 50.15 34.54 34.57
CA SER A 691 48.67 34.78 34.67
C SER A 691 47.74 35.31 33.54
N CYS A 692 46.58 34.61 33.38
CA CYS A 692 45.17 35.11 33.39
C CYS A 692 44.65 36.05 32.26
N PRO A 693 43.30 36.26 32.08
CA PRO A 693 42.17 36.06 33.02
C PRO A 693 40.85 35.41 32.49
N ASP A 694 39.89 35.24 33.40
CA ASP A 694 38.44 35.04 33.17
C ASP A 694 37.70 36.36 32.90
N ASP A 695 36.41 36.32 32.52
CA ASP A 695 35.44 37.37 32.91
C ASP A 695 33.97 36.89 32.92
N VAL A 696 33.08 37.58 33.65
CA VAL A 696 31.68 37.21 33.92
C VAL A 696 30.73 38.41 33.78
N VAL A 697 29.44 38.18 33.45
CA VAL A 697 28.37 39.20 33.47
C VAL A 697 27.14 38.66 34.21
N GLU A 698 26.45 39.52 34.97
CA GLU A 698 25.42 39.16 35.98
C GLU A 698 24.15 40.06 35.88
N MET A 699 23.10 39.68 36.64
CA MET A 699 21.84 40.41 36.91
C MET A 699 20.79 40.40 35.76
N GLN A 700 19.47 40.48 36.03
CA GLN A 700 18.75 40.94 37.23
C GLN A 700 17.36 40.25 37.41
N GLU A 701 16.82 40.20 38.63
CA GLU A 701 15.47 39.69 38.97
C GLU A 701 14.44 40.84 39.13
N PRO A 702 13.10 40.60 39.05
CA PRO A 702 12.32 40.60 40.31
C PRO A 702 11.00 39.76 40.36
N GLN A 703 10.84 39.02 41.47
CA GLN A 703 9.67 38.90 42.37
C GLN A 703 8.21 38.51 41.94
N ASP A 704 7.61 37.70 42.84
CA ASP A 704 6.20 37.59 43.26
C ASP A 704 5.09 37.01 42.34
N LEU A 705 4.71 35.74 42.60
CA LEU A 705 3.53 35.48 43.48
C LEU A 705 3.65 34.09 44.18
N ASN A 706 2.68 33.74 45.04
CA ASN A 706 2.82 32.74 46.11
C ASN A 706 1.67 31.70 46.16
N ILE A 707 1.71 30.75 47.14
CA ILE A 707 0.67 29.73 47.51
C ILE A 707 0.68 28.43 46.65
N SER A 708 0.73 27.20 47.18
CA SER A 708 1.09 26.71 48.54
C SER A 708 1.37 25.18 48.62
N LEU A 709 2.37 24.79 49.43
CA LEU A 709 2.44 23.67 50.41
C LEU A 709 1.50 22.44 50.24
N SER A 710 1.96 21.17 50.33
CA SER A 710 2.83 20.57 51.38
C SER A 710 3.59 19.32 50.87
N ARG A 711 4.86 19.07 51.21
CA ARG A 711 5.35 18.42 52.48
C ARG A 711 4.58 17.13 52.82
N ARG A 712 5.10 15.91 52.63
CA ARG A 712 6.26 15.20 53.26
C ARG A 712 6.35 13.78 52.61
N LYS A 713 7.36 12.90 52.78
CA LYS A 713 8.47 12.76 53.77
C LYS A 713 9.61 11.90 53.17
N TYR A 714 10.78 11.92 53.80
CA TYR A 714 11.92 11.02 53.52
C TYR A 714 11.57 9.52 53.58
N LEU A 715 12.21 8.75 52.70
CA LEU A 715 12.82 7.45 53.02
C LEU A 715 14.25 7.43 52.43
N GLN A 716 15.07 6.50 52.88
CA GLN A 716 16.53 6.66 52.92
C GLN A 716 17.25 5.45 52.31
N CYS A 717 18.13 5.68 51.35
CA CYS A 717 19.03 4.65 50.82
C CYS A 717 20.12 4.32 51.85
N ASN A 718 20.44 3.03 51.99
CA ASN A 718 21.67 2.55 52.60
C ASN A 718 22.58 2.01 51.50
N GLU A 719 23.87 2.31 51.58
CA GLU A 719 24.93 1.63 50.83
C GLU A 719 25.68 0.64 51.75
N ASP A 720 26.74 0.03 51.21
CA ASP A 720 27.74 -0.83 51.85
C ASP A 720 27.31 -2.22 52.38
N VAL A 721 27.94 -3.27 51.82
CA VAL A 721 29.13 -3.91 52.43
C VAL A 721 29.88 -4.73 51.36
N MET A 722 31.20 -4.91 51.54
CA MET A 722 32.13 -5.44 50.54
C MET A 722 32.16 -6.99 50.40
N VAL A 723 32.59 -7.42 49.20
CA VAL A 723 33.46 -8.59 48.86
C VAL A 723 34.52 -8.87 49.98
N PRO A 724 35.05 -10.10 50.22
CA PRO A 724 35.24 -11.14 49.19
C PRO A 724 35.19 -12.64 49.58
N ARG A 725 34.88 -13.49 48.58
CA ARG A 725 35.82 -14.53 48.08
C ARG A 725 35.42 -15.09 46.72
#